data_AF-A0A433DUG9-F1
#
_entry.id   AF-A0A433DUG9-F1
#
_cell.length_a   1.000
_cell.length_b   1.000
_cell.length_c   1.000
_cell.angle_alpha   90.00
_cell.angle_beta   90.00
_cell.angle_gamma   90.00
#
_symmetry.space_group_name_H-M   'P 1'
#
loop_
_entity.id
_entity.type
_entity.pdbx_description
1 polymer ?
#
loop_
_entity_poly.entity_id
_entity_poly.type
_entity_poly.pdbx_seq_one_letter_code
_entity_poly.pdbx_strand_id
1 'polypeptide(L)'
;MSDDVAYLRFPHLHQDLLCFAAEDDLWVAPLAAAGHRPGRAWRVTVDRTRVSHPRFSPDGTSIAYTTWRTLDPEIHLAPVDGGPARRLTYWGSTDARVCGWSPDPGEACQILAVSSHNQPFSYFSWAYSVPTDGSPGGRLPWGPVSDIAVADIDGERRTLLLTGTPPHEPAAWKRYRGGAMGRLWLHGERLLPDIDGHLANPMFVGRRIAFLSDHQGVGNLYSCRTDGTDLRRHTDHDAFYARNASSDGHRVIYQCAGELWLVEDLESPDATPRKLEVRLGGPRTGRRVHQVPAASNVDSLSVDETGRASAVTVRGSLYWLTHRDGPARTIADTPGVRVRLPEMLGSGGQVAYVTDADGPDAVEIAYLPRASGDRPPRRLASGLLGRVQEMISDPDGERLAIASNDGRLLLLDTGEEETETEPVEPVERAPSGSTRADLHAATGAATPDSAVPVDEHPGLSELIRSVNGPVRDLAFSPDGDWLTWSHPGVGRSLRQIKLARISGPGAPVIVDVTNGRFEDENPVFTEDGRYLAFLSWRGFDPVYDVHTGDLSFPLGCRPYLVPLSSATPSPFALSPDGRPAAGGLDPVDVPDGSTSEGSTVMVEFEGLESRVTPFPVSASKYSALAPVSGGGLVWLRWPISGALGETFANPADMSGRPTLEHFNIAKARRTELVDHLDWFAVSGDCSRLVVMDDGELRALPATEPGDGDTTVYLDLRRILHEVDPGAEWRQAYGEAGRIIRDYFWEPDMCGIDWDGVLDQYRPLVERVASPDEFADLLREVLGELGTSHAYVSPARRNEGPPHYQRAIGLLGANLVCRDGAWTIQRILPGDSSDSKARSPLAGTGIREGAVLTHVDGRPVDPVAGPYPLLTAAGGTTVELTFSPAGGGPSRRVAIMPLVDERPLRYQDWVAKRRDVVRELSGGKCGYLHIPDLGGSGWAQFNRDLRLEVARPALIVDVRGNAGGHISELVVEKLTRTILGWDLTRNAQAVSYASNAPRGPVVALADEATSSDGDMITAAFRLLKMGPVVGQRTWGGVVGMTGRHRLGDGTSITVPMNAAWFDTYGWSVENHGVEPDVEALRTPLDWAEGRYAVLDDAVRLALDLLAAHPAATPPSYDTAPDLRRPPLPPR
;
A
#
# COMPACT_ATOMS: atom_id res chain seq x y z
N MET A 1 24.89 28.10 -6.28
CA MET A 1 23.91 27.67 -7.30
C MET A 1 22.85 28.76 -7.38
N SER A 2 22.21 29.00 -8.52
CA SER A 2 21.20 30.07 -8.63
C SER A 2 19.99 29.70 -7.78
N ASP A 3 19.63 30.53 -6.80
CA ASP A 3 18.49 30.34 -5.88
C ASP A 3 17.09 30.39 -6.56
N ASP A 4 17.02 30.45 -7.89
CA ASP A 4 15.81 30.76 -8.67
C ASP A 4 15.24 29.54 -9.45
N VAL A 5 15.74 28.32 -9.20
CA VAL A 5 15.33 27.11 -9.94
C VAL A 5 14.19 26.38 -9.22
N ALA A 6 13.07 26.17 -9.90
CA ALA A 6 11.86 25.51 -9.39
C ALA A 6 11.52 24.23 -10.19
N TYR A 7 10.75 23.32 -9.58
CA TYR A 7 10.24 22.11 -10.23
C TYR A 7 8.86 22.37 -10.84
N LEU A 8 8.81 22.62 -12.15
CA LEU A 8 7.61 23.08 -12.85
C LEU A 8 6.83 21.91 -13.45
N ARG A 9 5.51 21.88 -13.23
CA ARG A 9 4.63 20.78 -13.71
C ARG A 9 3.36 21.30 -14.38
N PHE A 10 2.70 20.42 -15.14
CA PHE A 10 1.38 20.61 -15.74
C PHE A 10 1.20 21.95 -16.50
N PRO A 11 2.06 22.29 -17.48
CA PRO A 11 1.95 23.56 -18.19
C PRO A 11 0.73 23.62 -19.12
N HIS A 12 0.27 24.84 -19.43
CA HIS A 12 -0.68 25.16 -20.51
C HIS A 12 -0.47 26.58 -21.03
N LEU A 13 -0.83 26.83 -22.29
CA LEU A 13 -0.62 28.10 -22.99
C LEU A 13 -1.94 28.77 -23.38
N HIS A 14 -1.91 30.10 -23.46
CA HIS A 14 -2.89 30.91 -24.16
C HIS A 14 -2.24 32.22 -24.57
N GLN A 15 -2.18 32.49 -25.88
CA GLN A 15 -1.50 33.67 -26.44
C GLN A 15 -0.08 33.86 -25.86
N ASP A 16 0.18 34.98 -25.20
CA ASP A 16 1.49 35.31 -24.60
C ASP A 16 1.55 34.96 -23.10
N LEU A 17 0.66 34.10 -22.61
CA LEU A 17 0.63 33.64 -21.22
C LEU A 17 0.80 32.12 -21.15
N LEU A 18 1.42 31.68 -20.06
CA LEU A 18 1.51 30.28 -19.68
C LEU A 18 1.07 30.11 -18.22
N CYS A 19 0.36 29.03 -17.92
CA CYS A 19 0.04 28.63 -16.55
C CYS A 19 0.63 27.26 -16.24
N PHE A 20 0.94 27.00 -14.98
CA PHE A 20 1.63 25.80 -14.53
C PHE A 20 1.49 25.63 -13.01
N ALA A 21 1.85 24.45 -12.51
CA ALA A 21 1.93 24.16 -11.08
C ALA A 21 3.39 24.23 -10.59
N ALA A 22 3.60 24.87 -9.45
CA ALA A 22 4.87 24.87 -8.71
C ALA A 22 4.60 25.18 -7.23
N GLU A 23 5.33 24.53 -6.33
CA GLU A 23 5.11 24.57 -4.87
C GLU A 23 3.68 24.20 -4.46
N ASP A 24 3.05 23.29 -5.22
CA ASP A 24 1.63 22.92 -5.13
C ASP A 24 0.64 24.08 -5.28
N ASP A 25 1.07 25.20 -5.87
CA ASP A 25 0.21 26.32 -6.22
C ASP A 25 0.12 26.51 -7.74
N LEU A 26 -0.98 27.12 -8.19
CA LEU A 26 -1.18 27.55 -9.56
C LEU A 26 -0.48 28.89 -9.78
N TRP A 27 0.28 28.96 -10.88
CA TRP A 27 1.00 30.15 -11.31
C TRP A 27 0.67 30.51 -12.75
N VAL A 28 0.82 31.81 -13.05
CA VAL A 28 0.76 32.34 -14.42
C VAL A 28 2.02 33.17 -14.68
N ALA A 29 2.57 33.05 -15.87
CA ALA A 29 3.74 33.82 -16.31
C ALA A 29 3.57 34.31 -17.76
N PRO A 30 4.15 35.48 -18.11
CA PRO A 30 4.29 35.88 -19.50
C PRO A 30 5.21 34.91 -20.25
N LEU A 31 4.82 34.51 -21.44
CA LEU A 31 5.64 33.70 -22.34
C LEU A 31 6.79 34.55 -22.89
N ALA A 32 8.02 34.14 -22.59
CA ALA A 32 9.20 34.80 -23.13
C ALA A 32 9.42 34.44 -24.60
N ALA A 33 9.63 35.46 -25.43
CA ALA A 33 10.18 35.28 -26.76
C ALA A 33 11.58 34.65 -26.69
N ALA A 34 11.96 33.91 -27.73
CA ALA A 34 13.28 33.28 -27.78
C ALA A 34 14.40 34.31 -27.55
N GLY A 35 15.36 33.98 -26.68
CA GLY A 35 16.49 34.85 -26.32
C GLY A 35 16.14 36.05 -25.42
N HIS A 36 14.89 36.21 -25.00
CA HIS A 36 14.47 37.29 -24.09
C HIS A 36 14.33 36.79 -22.66
N ARG A 37 14.67 37.66 -21.70
CA ARG A 37 14.51 37.36 -20.28
C ARG A 37 13.01 37.26 -19.94
N PRO A 38 12.55 36.22 -19.22
CA PRO A 38 11.15 36.08 -18.87
C PRO A 38 10.68 37.19 -17.92
N GLY A 39 9.41 37.55 -18.08
CA GLY A 39 8.68 38.35 -17.10
C GLY A 39 8.55 37.60 -15.76
N ARG A 40 8.12 38.31 -14.73
CA ARG A 40 7.86 37.71 -13.41
C ARG A 40 6.52 36.97 -13.44
N ALA A 41 6.49 35.73 -12.94
CA ALA A 41 5.27 34.98 -12.70
C ALA A 41 4.51 35.52 -11.48
N TRP A 42 3.20 35.34 -11.47
CA TRP A 42 2.35 35.61 -10.30
C TRP A 42 1.59 34.36 -9.89
N ARG A 43 1.36 34.27 -8.59
CA ARG A 43 0.69 33.14 -7.96
C ARG A 43 -0.82 33.38 -7.94
N VAL A 44 -1.60 32.39 -8.34
CA VAL A 44 -3.09 32.45 -8.41
C VAL A 44 -3.73 31.79 -7.20
N THR A 45 -3.14 30.70 -6.67
CA THR A 45 -3.62 30.01 -5.47
C THR A 45 -2.58 30.06 -4.34
N VAL A 46 -3.01 29.87 -3.10
CA VAL A 46 -2.11 29.76 -1.94
C VAL A 46 -2.67 28.77 -0.92
N ASP A 47 -3.21 27.68 -1.44
CA ASP A 47 -3.88 26.65 -0.63
C ASP A 47 -2.86 25.65 -0.04
N ARG A 48 -1.62 25.63 -0.55
CA ARG A 48 -0.55 24.68 -0.16
C ARG A 48 -1.02 23.22 -0.18
N THR A 49 -1.78 22.88 -1.21
CA THR A 49 -2.31 21.54 -1.44
C THR A 49 -2.19 21.26 -2.93
N ARG A 50 -1.94 20.00 -3.29
CA ARG A 50 -1.75 19.59 -4.69
C ARG A 50 -2.76 20.25 -5.63
N VAL A 51 -2.21 20.86 -6.69
CA VAL A 51 -2.94 21.30 -7.88
C VAL A 51 -2.41 20.54 -9.10
N SER A 52 -3.26 20.33 -10.09
CA SER A 52 -2.82 19.72 -11.35
C SER A 52 -3.68 20.13 -12.54
N HIS A 53 -3.13 19.93 -13.74
CA HIS A 53 -3.78 20.11 -15.03
C HIS A 53 -4.53 21.45 -15.21
N PRO A 54 -3.90 22.61 -14.92
CA PRO A 54 -4.52 23.88 -15.26
C PRO A 54 -4.70 24.02 -16.77
N ARG A 55 -5.87 24.53 -17.18
CA ARG A 55 -6.24 24.79 -18.58
C ARG A 55 -6.88 26.17 -18.69
N PHE A 56 -6.26 27.05 -19.47
CA PHE A 56 -6.87 28.33 -19.83
C PHE A 56 -8.19 28.10 -20.56
N SER A 57 -9.20 28.91 -20.25
CA SER A 57 -10.40 29.01 -21.06
C SER A 57 -10.05 29.51 -22.48
N PRO A 58 -10.85 29.19 -23.51
CA PRO A 58 -10.57 29.62 -24.88
C PRO A 58 -10.44 31.15 -25.05
N ASP A 59 -11.14 31.93 -24.22
CA ASP A 59 -11.06 33.38 -24.18
C ASP A 59 -9.87 33.94 -23.35
N GLY A 60 -9.16 33.07 -22.62
CA GLY A 60 -7.99 33.43 -21.80
C GLY A 60 -8.31 34.15 -20.51
N THR A 61 -9.56 34.23 -20.08
CA THR A 61 -9.95 35.01 -18.89
C THR A 61 -9.90 34.19 -17.59
N SER A 62 -10.02 32.87 -17.69
CA SER A 62 -10.12 31.95 -16.56
C SER A 62 -9.23 30.71 -16.73
N ILE A 63 -8.95 30.02 -15.63
CA ILE A 63 -8.20 28.76 -15.59
C ILE A 63 -9.03 27.71 -14.86
N ALA A 64 -9.36 26.62 -15.56
CA ALA A 64 -9.90 25.42 -14.94
C ALA A 64 -8.74 24.54 -14.43
N TYR A 65 -8.83 24.04 -13.21
CA TYR A 65 -7.78 23.21 -12.61
C TYR A 65 -8.36 22.22 -11.60
N THR A 66 -7.63 21.15 -11.33
CA THR A 66 -7.95 20.17 -10.29
C THR A 66 -7.15 20.49 -9.02
N THR A 67 -7.81 20.49 -7.84
CA THR A 67 -7.15 20.70 -6.55
C THR A 67 -7.65 19.76 -5.46
N TRP A 68 -6.75 19.36 -4.55
CA TRP A 68 -7.01 18.59 -3.34
C TRP A 68 -7.21 19.49 -2.10
N ARG A 69 -7.77 20.69 -2.28
CA ARG A 69 -8.15 21.57 -1.16
C ARG A 69 -9.19 20.92 -0.24
N THR A 70 -9.99 20.02 -0.81
CA THR A 70 -10.86 19.09 -0.08
C THR A 70 -10.27 17.69 -0.03
N LEU A 71 -10.90 16.79 0.73
CA LEU A 71 -10.46 15.40 0.87
C LEU A 71 -10.26 14.73 -0.51
N ASP A 72 -11.25 14.90 -1.39
CA ASP A 72 -11.22 14.44 -2.77
C ASP A 72 -10.83 15.59 -3.73
N PRO A 73 -10.16 15.28 -4.86
CA PRO A 73 -9.88 16.27 -5.91
C PRO A 73 -11.16 16.76 -6.57
N GLU A 74 -11.22 18.07 -6.80
CA GLU A 74 -12.38 18.70 -7.44
C GLU A 74 -11.94 19.78 -8.42
N ILE A 75 -12.78 20.01 -9.43
CA ILE A 75 -12.56 21.00 -10.47
C ILE A 75 -12.94 22.37 -9.93
N HIS A 76 -12.00 23.30 -10.08
CA HIS A 76 -12.16 24.70 -9.71
C HIS A 76 -11.86 25.60 -10.91
N LEU A 77 -12.40 26.81 -10.86
CA LEU A 77 -12.21 27.87 -11.84
C LEU A 77 -11.66 29.11 -11.14
N ALA A 78 -10.54 29.64 -11.62
CA ALA A 78 -9.92 30.86 -11.10
C ALA A 78 -9.73 31.91 -12.22
N PRO A 79 -9.93 33.22 -11.93
CA PRO A 79 -9.56 34.28 -12.88
C PRO A 79 -8.05 34.32 -13.11
N VAL A 80 -7.61 34.58 -14.35
CA VAL A 80 -6.17 34.65 -14.72
C VAL A 80 -5.43 35.77 -14.00
N ASP A 81 -6.09 36.92 -13.81
CA ASP A 81 -5.55 38.08 -13.11
C ASP A 81 -5.51 37.90 -11.57
N GLY A 82 -5.98 36.75 -11.07
CA GLY A 82 -6.17 36.48 -9.65
C GLY A 82 -7.55 36.91 -9.13
N GLY A 83 -7.94 36.36 -7.99
CA GLY A 83 -9.27 36.57 -7.41
C GLY A 83 -9.79 35.31 -6.72
N PRO A 84 -11.06 35.31 -6.27
CA PRO A 84 -11.65 34.13 -5.64
C PRO A 84 -11.82 33.00 -6.66
N ALA A 85 -11.26 31.83 -6.36
CA ALA A 85 -11.54 30.61 -7.11
C ALA A 85 -12.93 30.06 -6.72
N ARG A 86 -13.63 29.48 -7.70
CA ARG A 86 -14.94 28.84 -7.50
C ARG A 86 -14.84 27.34 -7.73
N ARG A 87 -15.34 26.54 -6.80
CA ARG A 87 -15.53 25.10 -6.98
C ARG A 87 -16.68 24.83 -7.94
N LEU A 88 -16.50 23.89 -8.85
CA LEU A 88 -17.52 23.51 -9.85
C LEU A 88 -18.07 22.11 -9.60
N THR A 89 -17.23 21.16 -9.21
CA THR A 89 -17.64 19.77 -8.99
C THR A 89 -17.70 19.43 -7.51
N TYR A 90 -18.56 18.46 -7.19
CA TYR A 90 -18.78 17.91 -5.87
C TYR A 90 -18.92 16.39 -5.99
N TRP A 91 -17.99 15.79 -6.73
CA TRP A 91 -18.09 14.41 -7.18
C TRP A 91 -17.64 13.39 -6.13
N GLY A 92 -16.83 13.79 -5.15
CA GLY A 92 -16.37 12.90 -4.07
C GLY A 92 -15.62 11.69 -4.60
N SER A 93 -14.82 11.90 -5.65
CA SER A 93 -14.11 10.85 -6.37
C SER A 93 -12.62 11.15 -6.39
N THR A 94 -11.80 10.13 -6.12
CA THR A 94 -10.36 10.26 -5.86
C THR A 94 -9.51 10.57 -7.12
N ASP A 95 -10.13 10.60 -8.30
CA ASP A 95 -9.47 10.60 -9.61
C ASP A 95 -9.99 11.69 -10.57
N ALA A 96 -10.73 12.69 -10.08
CA ALA A 96 -11.24 13.77 -10.92
C ALA A 96 -10.10 14.60 -11.55
N ARG A 97 -10.15 14.82 -12.86
CA ARG A 97 -9.08 15.52 -13.60
C ARG A 97 -9.61 16.36 -14.76
N VAL A 98 -9.17 17.61 -14.85
CA VAL A 98 -9.38 18.48 -16.02
C VAL A 98 -8.53 18.00 -17.20
N CYS A 99 -9.15 17.90 -18.38
CA CYS A 99 -8.48 17.52 -19.63
C CYS A 99 -8.29 18.73 -20.55
N GLY A 100 -9.35 19.55 -20.71
CA GLY A 100 -9.36 20.70 -21.63
C GLY A 100 -10.71 21.41 -21.64
N TRP A 101 -11.04 22.02 -22.78
CA TRP A 101 -12.29 22.76 -23.00
C TRP A 101 -12.97 22.30 -24.29
N SER A 102 -14.30 22.43 -24.35
CA SER A 102 -15.05 22.24 -25.59
C SER A 102 -14.84 23.44 -26.54
N PRO A 103 -14.95 23.25 -27.86
CA PRO A 103 -14.76 24.33 -28.84
C PRO A 103 -15.96 25.29 -28.91
N ASP A 104 -16.98 25.13 -28.06
CA ASP A 104 -18.18 25.97 -28.08
C ASP A 104 -17.84 27.44 -27.71
N PRO A 105 -18.42 28.44 -28.39
CA PRO A 105 -18.06 29.83 -28.20
C PRO A 105 -18.65 30.45 -26.92
N GLY A 106 -17.89 31.35 -26.30
CA GLY A 106 -18.35 32.19 -25.19
C GLY A 106 -18.87 31.39 -23.99
N GLU A 107 -20.02 31.78 -23.45
CA GLU A 107 -20.63 31.15 -22.26
C GLU A 107 -21.10 29.70 -22.49
N ALA A 108 -21.16 29.24 -23.74
CA ALA A 108 -21.50 27.85 -24.05
C ALA A 108 -20.32 26.88 -23.84
N CYS A 109 -19.10 27.41 -23.69
CA CYS A 109 -17.89 26.61 -23.50
C CYS A 109 -17.96 25.77 -22.22
N GLN A 110 -17.57 24.50 -22.33
CA GLN A 110 -17.61 23.52 -21.25
C GLN A 110 -16.21 23.04 -20.91
N ILE A 111 -15.93 22.82 -19.63
CA ILE A 111 -14.71 22.14 -19.20
C ILE A 111 -14.87 20.65 -19.50
N LEU A 112 -13.87 20.06 -20.16
CA LEU A 112 -13.79 18.62 -20.37
C LEU A 112 -12.98 17.99 -19.25
N ALA A 113 -13.51 16.94 -18.64
CA ALA A 113 -12.89 16.27 -17.50
C ALA A 113 -13.10 14.76 -17.52
N VAL A 114 -12.29 14.04 -16.76
CA VAL A 114 -12.46 12.60 -16.51
C VAL A 114 -12.60 12.32 -15.02
N SER A 115 -13.41 11.33 -14.66
CA SER A 115 -13.54 10.84 -13.28
C SER A 115 -14.29 9.50 -13.22
N SER A 116 -14.01 8.70 -12.20
CA SER A 116 -14.82 7.54 -11.78
C SER A 116 -16.10 7.91 -11.03
N HIS A 117 -16.47 9.20 -10.99
CA HIS A 117 -17.74 9.66 -10.42
C HIS A 117 -18.92 8.81 -10.91
N ASN A 118 -19.77 8.38 -9.96
CA ASN A 118 -20.90 7.50 -10.18
C ASN A 118 -20.57 6.10 -10.78
N GLN A 119 -19.33 5.63 -10.69
CA GLN A 119 -18.90 4.32 -11.21
C GLN A 119 -18.52 3.33 -10.09
N PRO A 120 -18.55 2.01 -10.37
CA PRO A 120 -18.24 0.98 -9.38
C PRO A 120 -16.74 0.83 -9.06
N PHE A 121 -15.84 1.31 -9.93
CA PHE A 121 -14.39 1.15 -9.77
C PHE A 121 -13.64 2.44 -10.15
N SER A 122 -12.46 2.65 -9.57
CA SER A 122 -11.59 3.80 -9.85
C SER A 122 -11.01 3.81 -11.26
N TYR A 123 -10.65 2.65 -11.82
CA TYR A 123 -10.13 2.56 -13.19
C TYR A 123 -11.23 2.76 -14.25
N PHE A 124 -12.50 2.77 -13.84
CA PHE A 124 -13.65 2.91 -14.73
C PHE A 124 -14.02 4.37 -14.96
N SER A 125 -13.05 5.25 -15.21
CA SER A 125 -13.27 6.69 -15.34
C SER A 125 -14.01 7.04 -16.63
N TRP A 126 -14.96 7.97 -16.59
CA TRP A 126 -15.71 8.46 -17.75
C TRP A 126 -15.36 9.91 -18.05
N ALA A 127 -15.57 10.34 -19.30
CA ALA A 127 -15.52 11.75 -19.66
C ALA A 127 -16.80 12.49 -19.27
N TYR A 128 -16.64 13.74 -18.86
CA TYR A 128 -17.68 14.67 -18.43
C TYR A 128 -17.51 16.03 -19.10
N SER A 129 -18.63 16.69 -19.39
CA SER A 129 -18.69 18.11 -19.70
C SER A 129 -19.18 18.88 -18.47
N VAL A 130 -18.39 19.85 -17.99
CA VAL A 130 -18.64 20.61 -16.77
C VAL A 130 -18.85 22.09 -17.10
N PRO A 131 -20.07 22.62 -16.91
CA PRO A 131 -20.35 24.03 -17.14
C PRO A 131 -19.66 24.97 -16.14
N THR A 132 -19.42 26.20 -16.59
CA THR A 132 -18.88 27.28 -15.75
C THR A 132 -19.96 28.05 -14.99
N ASP A 133 -21.19 27.54 -14.89
CA ASP A 133 -22.28 28.15 -14.10
C ASP A 133 -22.40 27.53 -12.68
N GLY A 134 -21.78 26.37 -12.44
CA GLY A 134 -21.79 25.65 -11.17
C GLY A 134 -22.71 24.43 -11.14
N SER A 135 -23.39 24.11 -12.25
CA SER A 135 -24.10 22.85 -12.41
C SER A 135 -23.12 21.65 -12.43
N PRO A 136 -23.53 20.45 -11.99
CA PRO A 136 -22.62 19.32 -11.71
C PRO A 136 -22.03 18.65 -12.96
N GLY A 137 -22.33 19.14 -14.16
CA GLY A 137 -21.91 18.56 -15.43
C GLY A 137 -22.67 17.30 -15.85
N GLY A 138 -22.35 16.82 -17.06
CA GLY A 138 -22.98 15.67 -17.69
C GLY A 138 -21.97 14.65 -18.19
N ARG A 139 -22.26 13.36 -18.01
CA ARG A 139 -21.42 12.25 -18.48
C ARG A 139 -21.56 12.08 -19.99
N LEU A 140 -20.44 11.96 -20.70
CA LEU A 140 -20.38 11.70 -22.13
C LEU A 140 -20.51 10.19 -22.43
N PRO A 141 -20.93 9.76 -23.63
CA PRO A 141 -21.39 8.37 -23.86
C PRO A 141 -20.27 7.36 -24.18
N TRP A 142 -19.01 7.77 -24.20
CA TRP A 142 -17.92 7.03 -24.84
C TRP A 142 -17.36 5.83 -24.05
N GLY A 143 -17.86 5.57 -22.85
CA GLY A 143 -17.33 4.51 -21.99
C GLY A 143 -16.10 4.93 -21.18
N PRO A 144 -15.37 3.96 -20.60
CA PRO A 144 -14.16 4.20 -19.84
C PRO A 144 -13.07 4.87 -20.68
N VAL A 145 -12.59 6.04 -20.23
CA VAL A 145 -11.62 6.89 -20.90
C VAL A 145 -10.69 7.53 -19.87
N SER A 146 -9.43 7.69 -20.25
CA SER A 146 -8.39 8.31 -19.42
C SER A 146 -8.14 9.76 -19.81
N ASP A 147 -8.44 10.14 -21.05
CA ASP A 147 -8.31 11.51 -21.56
C ASP A 147 -9.33 11.78 -22.68
N ILE A 148 -9.66 13.06 -22.87
CA ILE A 148 -10.56 13.53 -23.90
C ILE A 148 -10.15 14.92 -24.42
N ALA A 149 -10.20 15.08 -25.75
CA ALA A 149 -10.14 16.37 -26.42
C ALA A 149 -11.25 16.47 -27.49
N VAL A 150 -11.76 17.68 -27.71
CA VAL A 150 -12.77 17.95 -28.74
C VAL A 150 -12.35 19.16 -29.56
N ALA A 151 -12.46 19.07 -30.88
CA ALA A 151 -12.19 20.17 -31.79
C ALA A 151 -13.13 20.09 -33.00
N ASP A 152 -13.37 21.24 -33.64
CA ASP A 152 -14.05 21.29 -34.93
C ASP A 152 -12.99 21.21 -36.04
N ILE A 153 -13.01 20.11 -36.81
CA ILE A 153 -12.05 19.83 -37.88
C ILE A 153 -12.83 19.76 -39.19
N ASP A 154 -12.40 20.55 -40.19
CA ASP A 154 -13.05 20.64 -41.50
C ASP A 154 -14.57 20.88 -41.41
N GLY A 155 -15.01 21.62 -40.38
CA GLY A 155 -16.42 21.96 -40.13
C GLY A 155 -17.22 20.91 -39.35
N GLU A 156 -16.59 19.81 -38.93
CA GLU A 156 -17.23 18.74 -38.17
C GLU A 156 -16.63 18.60 -36.77
N ARG A 157 -17.49 18.38 -35.78
CA ARG A 157 -17.07 18.16 -34.40
C ARG A 157 -16.46 16.76 -34.25
N ARG A 158 -15.18 16.70 -33.88
CA ARG A 158 -14.44 15.45 -33.67
C ARG A 158 -14.04 15.30 -32.20
N THR A 159 -14.15 14.07 -31.70
CA THR A 159 -13.78 13.70 -30.33
C THR A 159 -12.58 12.78 -30.38
N LEU A 160 -11.53 13.13 -29.65
CA LEU A 160 -10.32 12.34 -29.46
C LEU A 160 -10.34 11.74 -28.06
N LEU A 161 -10.13 10.42 -27.96
CA LEU A 161 -10.19 9.69 -26.69
C LEU A 161 -8.93 8.86 -26.50
N LEU A 162 -8.50 8.77 -25.24
CA LEU A 162 -7.53 7.78 -24.78
C LEU A 162 -8.25 6.76 -23.90
N THR A 163 -8.14 5.47 -24.22
CA THR A 163 -8.74 4.38 -23.43
C THR A 163 -7.72 3.32 -23.06
N GLY A 164 -8.00 2.50 -22.04
CA GLY A 164 -7.16 1.36 -21.68
C GLY A 164 -5.75 1.76 -21.25
N THR A 165 -5.62 2.76 -20.39
CA THR A 165 -4.35 3.13 -19.74
C THR A 165 -4.40 2.79 -18.26
N PRO A 166 -3.26 2.51 -17.62
CA PRO A 166 -3.22 2.44 -16.17
C PRO A 166 -3.50 3.83 -15.56
N PRO A 167 -3.83 3.90 -14.25
CA PRO A 167 -4.06 5.16 -13.54
C PRO A 167 -2.76 5.92 -13.20
N HIS A 168 -1.66 5.64 -13.92
CA HIS A 168 -0.39 6.31 -13.78
C HIS A 168 0.12 6.74 -15.17
N GLU A 169 0.97 7.75 -15.19
CA GLU A 169 1.63 8.20 -16.41
C GLU A 169 2.77 7.26 -16.85
N PRO A 170 3.26 7.37 -18.10
CA PRO A 170 4.37 6.55 -18.60
C PRO A 170 5.66 6.65 -17.78
N ALA A 171 5.92 7.79 -17.12
CA ALA A 171 7.15 7.98 -16.38
C ALA A 171 7.21 7.20 -15.06
N ALA A 172 6.06 6.73 -14.52
CA ALA A 172 6.01 5.92 -13.31
C ALA A 172 6.36 4.44 -13.57
N TRP A 173 6.29 4.00 -14.83
CA TRP A 173 6.74 2.70 -15.29
C TRP A 173 7.20 2.84 -16.75
N LYS A 174 8.48 3.16 -16.91
CA LYS A 174 9.07 3.45 -18.23
C LYS A 174 9.16 2.17 -19.06
N ARG A 175 8.99 2.32 -20.37
CA ARG A 175 9.07 1.22 -21.35
C ARG A 175 7.99 0.16 -21.07
N TYR A 176 6.84 0.59 -20.57
CA TYR A 176 5.71 -0.30 -20.29
C TYR A 176 5.16 -0.90 -21.59
N ARG A 177 4.95 -2.22 -21.63
CA ARG A 177 4.47 -3.00 -22.79
C ARG A 177 3.32 -3.95 -22.45
N GLY A 178 2.69 -3.77 -21.29
CA GLY A 178 1.52 -4.54 -20.89
C GLY A 178 0.25 -4.19 -21.67
N GLY A 179 -0.87 -4.85 -21.34
CA GLY A 179 -2.15 -4.65 -22.05
C GLY A 179 -2.70 -3.21 -21.99
N ALA A 180 -2.29 -2.41 -21.02
CA ALA A 180 -2.81 -1.06 -20.78
C ALA A 180 -1.95 0.05 -21.41
N MET A 181 -1.31 -0.16 -22.55
CA MET A 181 -0.48 0.88 -23.19
C MET A 181 -1.26 2.12 -23.69
N GLY A 182 -2.59 2.09 -23.61
CA GLY A 182 -3.43 3.14 -24.16
C GLY A 182 -3.80 2.90 -25.62
N ARG A 183 -5.03 3.25 -25.97
CA ARG A 183 -5.58 3.18 -27.32
C ARG A 183 -6.15 4.53 -27.69
N LEU A 184 -5.71 5.06 -28.83
CA LEU A 184 -6.13 6.36 -29.35
C LEU A 184 -7.32 6.19 -30.28
N TRP A 185 -8.40 6.95 -30.05
CA TRP A 185 -9.61 6.90 -30.86
C TRP A 185 -10.00 8.28 -31.36
N LEU A 186 -10.19 8.44 -32.66
CA LEU A 186 -10.78 9.62 -33.26
C LEU A 186 -12.19 9.30 -33.73
N HIS A 187 -13.18 9.88 -33.04
CA HIS A 187 -14.60 9.75 -33.37
C HIS A 187 -15.07 8.29 -33.58
N GLY A 188 -14.55 7.38 -32.74
CA GLY A 188 -14.88 5.96 -32.78
C GLY A 188 -13.93 5.09 -33.62
N GLU A 189 -13.05 5.68 -34.42
CA GLU A 189 -12.03 4.96 -35.19
C GLU A 189 -10.70 4.89 -34.43
N ARG A 190 -10.09 3.70 -34.36
CA ARG A 190 -8.80 3.51 -33.68
C ARG A 190 -7.66 4.01 -34.55
N LEU A 191 -6.80 4.86 -33.99
CA LEU A 191 -5.58 5.33 -34.64
C LEU A 191 -4.38 4.54 -34.14
N LEU A 192 -3.39 4.34 -35.02
CA LEU A 192 -2.11 3.72 -34.69
C LEU A 192 -2.24 2.40 -33.90
N PRO A 193 -3.02 1.41 -34.37
CA PRO A 193 -3.27 0.17 -33.62
C PRO A 193 -1.99 -0.61 -33.29
N ASP A 194 -0.94 -0.45 -34.10
CA ASP A 194 0.33 -1.17 -34.01
C ASP A 194 1.42 -0.40 -33.25
N ILE A 195 1.10 0.75 -32.64
CA ILE A 195 2.10 1.50 -31.86
C ILE A 195 2.44 0.74 -30.57
N ASP A 196 3.70 0.32 -30.45
CA ASP A 196 4.17 -0.47 -29.32
C ASP A 196 4.80 0.41 -28.24
N GLY A 197 3.97 1.19 -27.53
CA GLY A 197 4.40 1.98 -26.39
C GLY A 197 3.30 2.76 -25.71
N HIS A 198 3.56 3.18 -24.48
CA HIS A 198 2.54 3.80 -23.62
C HIS A 198 2.17 5.20 -24.13
N LEU A 199 0.91 5.42 -24.49
CA LEU A 199 0.35 6.69 -24.98
C LEU A 199 -0.15 7.58 -23.83
N ALA A 200 0.12 8.89 -23.91
CA ALA A 200 -0.38 9.87 -22.95
C ALA A 200 -0.69 11.24 -23.59
N ASN A 201 -1.59 12.00 -22.95
CA ASN A 201 -1.95 13.39 -23.30
C ASN A 201 -2.23 13.64 -24.80
N PRO A 202 -3.17 12.94 -25.44
CA PRO A 202 -3.51 13.24 -26.82
C PRO A 202 -4.22 14.59 -26.96
N MET A 203 -3.89 15.36 -28.00
CA MET A 203 -4.42 16.70 -28.24
C MET A 203 -4.47 17.04 -29.73
N PHE A 204 -5.35 17.97 -30.10
CA PHE A 204 -5.39 18.55 -31.44
C PHE A 204 -4.39 19.71 -31.55
N VAL A 205 -3.60 19.71 -32.63
CA VAL A 205 -2.62 20.77 -32.92
C VAL A 205 -2.59 21.03 -34.42
N GLY A 206 -3.17 22.15 -34.84
CA GLY A 206 -3.38 22.45 -36.25
C GLY A 206 -4.17 21.33 -36.95
N ARG A 207 -3.56 20.68 -37.95
CA ARG A 207 -4.16 19.55 -38.69
C ARG A 207 -3.72 18.18 -38.20
N ARG A 208 -3.03 18.11 -37.05
CA ARG A 208 -2.41 16.90 -36.52
C ARG A 208 -2.95 16.53 -35.15
N ILE A 209 -2.76 15.28 -34.79
CA ILE A 209 -3.01 14.77 -33.45
C ILE A 209 -1.65 14.54 -32.80
N ALA A 210 -1.36 15.31 -31.76
CA ALA A 210 -0.14 15.19 -30.97
C ALA A 210 -0.37 14.36 -29.70
N PHE A 211 0.65 13.65 -29.25
CA PHE A 211 0.59 12.80 -28.05
C PHE A 211 2.02 12.50 -27.56
N LEU A 212 2.13 12.09 -26.30
CA LEU A 212 3.37 11.55 -25.73
C LEU A 212 3.41 10.03 -25.89
N SER A 213 4.59 9.48 -26.17
CA SER A 213 4.79 8.03 -26.24
C SER A 213 6.25 7.65 -26.00
N ASP A 214 6.48 6.43 -25.48
CA ASP A 214 7.81 5.82 -25.35
C ASP A 214 8.02 4.60 -26.26
N HIS A 215 7.28 4.50 -27.37
CA HIS A 215 7.41 3.38 -28.32
C HIS A 215 8.81 3.25 -28.95
N GLN A 216 9.62 4.31 -28.90
CA GLN A 216 11.03 4.29 -29.32
C GLN A 216 12.02 4.22 -28.13
N GLY A 217 11.55 3.84 -26.93
CA GLY A 217 12.36 3.60 -25.74
C GLY A 217 12.40 4.75 -24.73
N VAL A 218 12.23 6.01 -25.16
CA VAL A 218 12.19 7.20 -24.30
C VAL A 218 10.96 8.04 -24.61
N GLY A 219 10.26 8.51 -23.57
CA GLY A 219 9.06 9.34 -23.67
C GLY A 219 9.32 10.65 -24.40
N ASN A 220 8.76 10.80 -25.60
CA ASN A 220 8.92 12.00 -26.44
C ASN A 220 7.56 12.45 -27.01
N LEU A 221 7.54 13.64 -27.59
CA LEU A 221 6.38 14.19 -28.30
C LEU A 221 6.33 13.65 -29.72
N TYR A 222 5.19 13.09 -30.10
CA TYR A 222 4.90 12.60 -31.44
C TYR A 222 3.62 13.22 -31.98
N SER A 223 3.43 13.14 -33.29
CA SER A 223 2.12 13.41 -33.88
C SER A 223 1.89 12.63 -35.17
N CYS A 224 0.62 12.39 -35.48
CA CYS A 224 0.16 11.81 -36.75
C CYS A 224 -0.93 12.69 -37.37
N ARG A 225 -1.30 12.42 -38.61
CA ARG A 225 -2.48 12.98 -39.24
C ARG A 225 -3.76 12.41 -38.59
N THR A 226 -4.90 13.03 -38.88
CA THR A 226 -6.20 12.60 -38.33
C THR A 226 -6.63 11.20 -38.77
N ASP A 227 -6.03 10.65 -39.82
CA ASP A 227 -6.20 9.26 -40.29
C ASP A 227 -5.14 8.29 -39.72
N GLY A 228 -4.28 8.76 -38.82
CA GLY A 228 -3.20 7.97 -38.22
C GLY A 228 -1.94 7.84 -39.10
N THR A 229 -1.91 8.45 -40.30
CA THR A 229 -0.74 8.39 -41.19
C THR A 229 0.32 9.44 -40.83
N ASP A 230 1.50 9.35 -41.47
CA ASP A 230 2.57 10.34 -41.36
C ASP A 230 2.98 10.57 -39.89
N LEU A 231 3.24 9.49 -39.14
CA LEU A 231 3.73 9.55 -37.77
C LEU A 231 5.11 10.23 -37.71
N ARG A 232 5.26 11.24 -36.85
CA ARG A 232 6.49 12.04 -36.70
C ARG A 232 6.86 12.20 -35.22
N ARG A 233 8.16 12.24 -34.95
CA ARG A 233 8.76 12.63 -33.66
C ARG A 233 9.13 14.12 -33.71
N HIS A 234 8.86 14.85 -32.63
CA HIS A 234 9.09 16.31 -32.53
C HIS A 234 10.09 16.71 -31.45
N THR A 235 10.54 15.75 -30.64
CA THR A 235 11.52 15.97 -29.58
C THR A 235 12.51 14.82 -29.54
N ASP A 236 13.74 15.12 -29.14
CA ASP A 236 14.84 14.15 -29.06
C ASP A 236 15.41 14.09 -27.63
N HIS A 237 14.51 14.08 -26.62
CA HIS A 237 14.95 13.84 -25.24
C HIS A 237 15.42 12.40 -25.11
N ASP A 238 16.64 12.22 -24.62
CA ASP A 238 17.29 10.93 -24.42
C ASP A 238 17.55 10.62 -22.93
N ALA A 239 17.64 11.66 -22.09
CA ALA A 239 17.90 11.54 -20.66
C ALA A 239 16.62 11.42 -19.81
N PHE A 240 15.59 12.24 -20.08
CA PHE A 240 14.37 12.33 -19.28
C PHE A 240 13.13 12.26 -20.16
N TYR A 241 12.02 11.78 -19.61
CA TYR A 241 10.76 11.70 -20.37
C TYR A 241 10.13 13.09 -20.54
N ALA A 242 9.66 13.40 -21.75
CA ALA A 242 8.68 14.45 -21.96
C ALA A 242 7.33 14.03 -21.34
N ARG A 243 6.75 14.91 -20.52
CA ARG A 243 5.58 14.64 -19.67
C ARG A 243 4.59 15.79 -19.66
N ASN A 244 3.35 15.51 -19.27
CA ASN A 244 2.32 16.52 -18.98
C ASN A 244 2.08 17.52 -20.13
N ALA A 245 2.13 17.03 -21.38
CA ALA A 245 2.00 17.88 -22.55
C ALA A 245 0.58 18.48 -22.64
N SER A 246 0.50 19.70 -23.18
CA SER A 246 -0.76 20.36 -23.51
C SER A 246 -0.57 21.37 -24.65
N SER A 247 -1.67 21.92 -25.18
CA SER A 247 -1.67 22.75 -26.38
C SER A 247 -2.72 23.84 -26.31
N ASP A 248 -2.43 24.97 -26.97
CA ASP A 248 -3.38 26.06 -27.23
C ASP A 248 -4.10 25.90 -28.58
N GLY A 249 -3.95 24.74 -29.23
CA GLY A 249 -4.46 24.42 -30.56
C GLY A 249 -3.44 24.56 -31.68
N HIS A 250 -2.31 25.22 -31.45
CA HIS A 250 -1.27 25.44 -32.47
C HIS A 250 0.15 25.07 -32.00
N ARG A 251 0.45 25.31 -30.72
CA ARG A 251 1.75 25.05 -30.10
C ARG A 251 1.62 23.98 -29.02
N VAL A 252 2.70 23.24 -28.77
CA VAL A 252 2.73 22.23 -27.70
C VAL A 252 3.70 22.64 -26.61
N ILE A 253 3.21 22.74 -25.38
CA ILE A 253 4.03 22.93 -24.17
C ILE A 253 4.04 21.65 -23.35
N TYR A 254 5.18 21.31 -22.74
CA TYR A 254 5.32 20.11 -21.92
C TYR A 254 6.41 20.29 -20.86
N GLN A 255 6.47 19.35 -19.93
CA GLN A 255 7.51 19.26 -18.90
C GLN A 255 8.58 18.23 -19.31
N CYS A 256 9.84 18.50 -19.01
CA CYS A 256 10.92 17.51 -19.01
C CYS A 256 11.87 17.85 -17.86
N ALA A 257 12.13 16.91 -16.94
CA ALA A 257 13.01 17.10 -15.76
C ALA A 257 12.65 18.30 -14.86
N GLY A 258 11.35 18.58 -14.69
CA GLY A 258 10.87 19.73 -13.92
C GLY A 258 11.09 21.09 -14.61
N GLU A 259 11.37 21.07 -15.91
CA GLU A 259 11.53 22.26 -16.76
C GLU A 259 10.44 22.30 -17.83
N LEU A 260 10.11 23.49 -18.31
CA LEU A 260 9.10 23.67 -19.36
C LEU A 260 9.76 23.81 -20.73
N TRP A 261 9.16 23.16 -21.73
CA TRP A 261 9.62 23.16 -23.11
C TRP A 261 8.47 23.45 -24.07
N LEU A 262 8.76 24.10 -25.19
CA LEU A 262 7.79 24.52 -26.20
C LEU A 262 8.20 24.07 -27.59
N VAL A 263 7.25 23.50 -28.33
CA VAL A 263 7.31 23.29 -29.77
C VAL A 263 6.32 24.25 -30.43
N GLU A 264 6.85 25.17 -31.26
CA GLU A 264 6.07 26.27 -31.86
C GLU A 264 5.19 25.80 -33.04
N ASP A 265 5.59 24.72 -33.72
CA ASP A 265 4.88 24.17 -34.88
C ASP A 265 5.18 22.67 -35.04
N LEU A 266 4.21 21.89 -35.50
CA LEU A 266 4.36 20.45 -35.77
C LEU A 266 4.39 20.11 -37.27
N GLU A 267 4.14 21.09 -38.15
CA GLU A 267 4.14 20.87 -39.60
C GLU A 267 5.53 21.08 -40.21
N SER A 268 6.27 22.10 -39.75
CA SER A 268 7.62 22.41 -40.20
C SER A 268 8.61 21.33 -39.75
N PRO A 269 9.36 20.70 -40.67
CA PRO A 269 10.36 19.69 -40.34
C PRO A 269 11.56 20.25 -39.56
N ASP A 270 11.78 21.57 -39.62
CA ASP A 270 12.90 22.25 -38.94
C ASP A 270 12.49 22.82 -37.57
N ALA A 271 11.25 22.59 -37.12
CA ALA A 271 10.79 23.10 -35.83
C ALA A 271 11.47 22.34 -34.68
N THR A 272 12.33 23.02 -33.92
CA THR A 272 13.04 22.43 -32.78
C THR A 272 12.41 22.85 -31.46
N PRO A 273 12.27 21.95 -30.47
CA PRO A 273 11.81 22.30 -29.14
C PRO A 273 12.76 23.30 -28.47
N ARG A 274 12.20 24.30 -27.76
CA ARG A 274 12.98 25.26 -26.97
C ARG A 274 12.60 25.19 -25.50
N LYS A 275 13.59 25.25 -24.63
CA LYS A 275 13.39 25.39 -23.19
C LYS A 275 12.86 26.79 -22.85
N LEU A 276 11.92 26.86 -21.92
CA LEU A 276 11.37 28.10 -21.38
C LEU A 276 11.97 28.40 -20.01
N GLU A 277 12.50 29.61 -19.84
CA GLU A 277 12.84 30.12 -18.51
C GLU A 277 11.59 30.71 -17.84
N VAL A 278 11.39 30.39 -16.57
CA VAL A 278 10.27 30.92 -15.75
C VAL A 278 10.84 31.50 -14.48
N ARG A 279 10.35 32.68 -14.09
CA ARG A 279 10.78 33.38 -12.88
C ARG A 279 9.63 33.52 -11.89
N LEU A 280 9.53 32.62 -10.91
CA LEU A 280 8.46 32.65 -9.89
C LEU A 280 8.47 33.93 -9.06
N GLY A 281 9.67 34.40 -8.67
CA GLY A 281 9.90 35.62 -7.91
C GLY A 281 9.27 35.63 -6.51
N GLY A 282 10.11 35.55 -5.48
CA GLY A 282 9.70 35.48 -4.07
C GLY A 282 10.45 34.34 -3.36
N PRO A 283 10.35 34.22 -2.03
CA PRO A 283 10.97 33.11 -1.31
C PRO A 283 10.26 31.78 -1.60
N ARG A 284 11.01 30.68 -1.71
CA ARG A 284 10.46 29.33 -1.87
C ARG A 284 9.91 28.79 -0.56
N THR A 285 8.67 29.15 -0.25
CA THR A 285 8.06 28.91 1.07
C THR A 285 7.95 27.45 1.46
N GLY A 286 7.91 26.55 0.49
CA GLY A 286 7.88 25.10 0.73
C GLY A 286 9.20 24.52 1.24
N ARG A 287 10.33 25.19 0.97
CA ARG A 287 11.65 24.84 1.55
C ARG A 287 11.94 25.56 2.87
N ARG A 288 10.99 26.33 3.39
CA ARG A 288 11.20 27.06 4.65
C ARG A 288 11.31 26.07 5.80
N VAL A 289 12.34 26.25 6.60
CA VAL A 289 12.53 25.56 7.87
C VAL A 289 11.36 25.82 8.81
N HIS A 290 10.81 24.77 9.43
CA HIS A 290 9.63 24.85 10.27
C HIS A 290 9.60 23.78 11.37
N GLN A 291 8.83 24.03 12.43
CA GLN A 291 8.66 23.07 13.52
C GLN A 291 7.47 22.13 13.26
N VAL A 292 7.56 20.90 13.79
CA VAL A 292 6.47 19.93 13.75
C VAL A 292 6.09 19.42 15.14
N PRO A 293 4.82 19.04 15.37
CA PRO A 293 4.43 18.39 16.62
C PRO A 293 5.13 17.04 16.77
N ALA A 294 5.93 16.86 17.82
CA ALA A 294 6.63 15.61 18.07
C ALA A 294 5.67 14.42 18.25
N ALA A 295 4.52 14.62 18.89
CA ALA A 295 3.51 13.57 19.13
C ALA A 295 3.04 12.86 17.84
N SER A 296 2.93 13.58 16.73
CA SER A 296 2.53 12.99 15.44
C SER A 296 3.70 12.39 14.65
N ASN A 297 4.93 12.50 15.16
CA ASN A 297 6.16 12.16 14.44
C ASN A 297 7.14 11.28 15.25
N VAL A 298 6.67 10.64 16.33
CA VAL A 298 7.44 9.60 17.02
C VAL A 298 7.55 8.38 16.11
N ASP A 299 8.80 7.96 15.83
CA ASP A 299 9.07 6.77 15.00
C ASP A 299 9.41 5.54 15.86
N SER A 300 10.15 5.74 16.96
CA SER A 300 10.56 4.69 17.91
C SER A 300 11.09 5.34 19.19
N LEU A 301 11.24 4.55 20.27
CA LEU A 301 11.93 4.99 21.48
C LEU A 301 12.64 3.82 22.16
N SER A 302 13.61 4.14 23.01
CA SER A 302 14.19 3.20 23.98
C SER A 302 14.09 3.81 25.37
N VAL A 303 13.64 3.00 26.33
CA VAL A 303 13.33 3.44 27.70
C VAL A 303 14.57 3.26 28.56
N ASP A 304 14.81 4.22 29.46
CA ASP A 304 15.90 4.09 30.43
C ASP A 304 15.67 2.92 31.39
N GLU A 305 16.70 2.60 32.16
CA GLU A 305 16.68 1.55 33.18
C GLU A 305 15.43 1.63 34.06
N THR A 306 15.04 2.82 34.53
CA THR A 306 14.00 2.97 35.56
C THR A 306 12.59 3.28 35.03
N GLY A 307 12.41 3.42 33.71
CA GLY A 307 11.15 3.86 33.13
C GLY A 307 10.73 5.28 33.55
N ARG A 308 11.72 6.16 33.73
CA ARG A 308 11.56 7.58 34.08
C ARG A 308 12.02 8.51 32.98
N ALA A 309 12.71 8.01 31.96
CA ALA A 309 13.13 8.73 30.79
C ALA A 309 13.20 7.81 29.56
N SER A 310 13.24 8.40 28.37
CA SER A 310 13.43 7.66 27.12
C SER A 310 14.28 8.46 26.14
N ALA A 311 15.05 7.76 25.32
CA ALA A 311 15.54 8.29 24.06
C ALA A 311 14.44 8.12 23.01
N VAL A 312 13.88 9.22 22.52
CA VAL A 312 12.72 9.25 21.62
C VAL A 312 13.18 9.72 20.25
N THR A 313 12.94 8.89 19.23
CA THR A 313 13.18 9.25 17.84
C THR A 313 11.97 10.01 17.30
N VAL A 314 12.20 11.24 16.83
CA VAL A 314 11.19 12.09 16.20
C VAL A 314 11.71 12.51 14.83
N ARG A 315 11.05 12.03 13.76
CA ARG A 315 11.37 12.38 12.36
C ARG A 315 12.86 12.24 12.03
N GLY A 316 13.45 11.11 12.41
CA GLY A 316 14.87 10.83 12.17
C GLY A 316 15.87 11.58 13.07
N SER A 317 15.41 12.32 14.08
CA SER A 317 16.26 12.92 15.12
C SER A 317 16.03 12.25 16.48
N LEU A 318 17.01 12.33 17.38
CA LEU A 318 17.01 11.64 18.67
C LEU A 318 17.06 12.62 19.85
N TYR A 319 16.12 12.49 20.77
CA TYR A 319 15.98 13.34 21.94
C TYR A 319 15.89 12.53 23.24
N TRP A 320 16.58 12.96 24.28
CA TRP A 320 16.42 12.47 25.64
C TRP A 320 15.26 13.20 26.34
N LEU A 321 14.24 12.45 26.76
CA LEU A 321 13.03 12.98 27.39
C LEU A 321 12.80 12.35 28.76
N THR A 322 12.82 13.15 29.82
CA THR A 322 12.34 12.74 31.14
C THR A 322 10.82 12.66 31.15
N HIS A 323 10.23 11.57 31.66
CA HIS A 323 8.80 11.28 31.48
C HIS A 323 7.86 12.25 32.20
N ARG A 324 8.22 12.72 33.40
CA ARG A 324 7.43 13.70 34.17
C ARG A 324 7.74 15.13 33.71
N ASP A 325 8.59 15.83 34.46
CA ASP A 325 8.99 17.21 34.21
C ASP A 325 10.47 17.29 33.82
N GLY A 326 10.89 18.47 33.35
CA GLY A 326 12.25 18.76 32.92
C GLY A 326 12.37 18.96 31.41
N PRO A 327 13.52 19.46 30.93
CA PRO A 327 13.74 19.75 29.52
C PRO A 327 13.95 18.46 28.71
N ALA A 328 13.44 18.43 27.48
CA ALA A 328 13.97 17.50 26.47
C ALA A 328 15.37 17.97 26.05
N ARG A 329 16.28 17.04 25.77
CA ARG A 329 17.64 17.34 25.36
C ARG A 329 17.97 16.63 24.07
N THR A 330 18.54 17.35 23.11
CA THR A 330 18.97 16.76 21.84
C THR A 330 20.16 15.84 22.06
N ILE A 331 20.11 14.66 21.44
CA ILE A 331 21.25 13.74 21.31
C ILE A 331 21.81 13.84 19.89
N ALA A 332 20.94 13.73 18.88
CA ALA A 332 21.31 13.85 17.47
C ALA A 332 20.18 14.55 16.67
N ASP A 333 20.50 15.67 16.01
CA ASP A 333 19.57 16.48 15.22
C ASP A 333 20.36 17.20 14.12
N THR A 334 20.97 16.40 13.24
CA THR A 334 21.73 16.93 12.10
C THR A 334 20.81 16.94 10.88
N PRO A 335 20.53 18.12 10.28
CA PRO A 335 19.69 18.18 9.09
C PRO A 335 20.19 17.29 7.96
N GLY A 336 19.32 16.43 7.42
CA GLY A 336 19.66 15.50 6.34
C GLY A 336 20.39 14.24 6.79
N VAL A 337 20.39 13.94 8.10
CA VAL A 337 20.80 12.65 8.66
C VAL A 337 19.60 12.03 9.34
N ARG A 338 19.36 10.73 9.11
CA ARG A 338 18.29 9.96 9.73
C ARG A 338 18.87 9.02 10.78
N VAL A 339 18.34 9.16 12.00
CA VAL A 339 18.54 8.26 13.13
C VAL A 339 17.35 7.32 13.27
N ARG A 340 17.60 6.05 13.59
CA ARG A 340 16.60 5.01 13.82
C ARG A 340 17.04 4.07 14.94
N LEU A 341 16.09 3.28 15.46
CA LEU A 341 16.35 2.15 16.35
C LEU A 341 17.28 2.54 17.53
N PRO A 342 16.90 3.52 18.37
CA PRO A 342 17.69 3.83 19.55
C PRO A 342 17.67 2.64 20.52
N GLU A 343 18.76 2.43 21.23
CA GLU A 343 18.91 1.35 22.21
C GLU A 343 19.81 1.77 23.37
N MET A 344 19.32 1.62 24.61
CA MET A 344 20.12 1.91 25.81
C MET A 344 21.24 0.89 25.98
N LEU A 345 22.45 1.35 26.30
CA LEU A 345 23.58 0.48 26.60
C LEU A 345 23.71 0.29 28.12
N GLY A 346 23.13 -0.80 28.61
CA GLY A 346 23.08 -1.16 30.03
C GLY A 346 22.65 0.01 30.93
N SER A 347 23.21 0.04 32.16
CA SER A 347 22.99 1.15 33.10
C SER A 347 23.99 2.31 32.93
N GLY A 348 24.92 2.21 31.96
CA GLY A 348 26.07 3.12 31.77
C GLY A 348 25.71 4.55 31.39
N GLY A 349 24.47 4.78 30.94
CA GLY A 349 23.97 6.07 30.47
C GLY A 349 24.55 6.47 29.12
N GLN A 350 24.67 5.49 28.24
CA GLN A 350 24.91 5.66 26.82
C GLN A 350 23.72 5.11 26.04
N VAL A 351 23.56 5.58 24.81
CA VAL A 351 22.56 5.10 23.85
C VAL A 351 23.25 4.84 22.52
N ALA A 352 23.01 3.66 21.96
CA ALA A 352 23.35 3.33 20.58
C ALA A 352 22.15 3.66 19.67
N TYR A 353 22.42 4.04 18.43
CA TYR A 353 21.39 4.23 17.41
C TYR A 353 21.94 3.98 16.02
N VAL A 354 21.07 3.61 15.09
CA VAL A 354 21.42 3.49 13.67
C VAL A 354 21.40 4.87 13.04
N THR A 355 22.44 5.23 12.30
CA THR A 355 22.56 6.49 11.56
C THR A 355 22.94 6.23 10.11
N ASP A 356 22.47 7.09 9.20
CA ASP A 356 22.85 7.08 7.79
C ASP A 356 23.73 8.28 7.39
N ALA A 357 24.43 8.89 8.35
CA ALA A 357 25.21 10.11 8.16
C ALA A 357 26.28 10.01 7.04
N ASP A 358 26.82 8.80 6.79
CA ASP A 358 27.80 8.54 5.72
C ASP A 358 27.15 7.93 4.46
N GLY A 359 25.83 7.81 4.44
CA GLY A 359 25.04 7.15 3.40
C GLY A 359 24.54 5.76 3.84
N PRO A 360 25.39 4.72 3.91
CA PRO A 360 25.01 3.43 4.46
C PRO A 360 24.67 3.49 5.96
N ASP A 361 23.94 2.47 6.46
CA ASP A 361 23.70 2.33 7.90
C ASP A 361 25.04 2.13 8.65
N ALA A 362 25.17 2.84 9.77
CA ALA A 362 26.22 2.69 10.77
C ALA A 362 25.59 2.68 12.17
N VAL A 363 26.30 2.17 13.17
CA VAL A 363 25.92 2.35 14.58
C VAL A 363 26.68 3.53 15.16
N GLU A 364 25.98 4.40 15.87
CA GLU A 364 26.60 5.52 16.57
C GLU A 364 26.20 5.49 18.05
N ILE A 365 27.18 5.65 18.94
CA ILE A 365 27.03 5.58 20.39
C ILE A 365 27.26 6.97 20.98
N ALA A 366 26.26 7.48 21.67
CA ALA A 366 26.30 8.78 22.34
C ALA A 366 26.12 8.63 23.85
N TYR A 367 26.74 9.52 24.62
CA TYR A 367 26.47 9.62 26.05
C TYR A 367 25.17 10.39 26.28
N LEU A 368 24.37 9.95 27.25
CA LEU A 368 23.19 10.69 27.66
C LEU A 368 23.60 12.07 28.22
N PRO A 369 22.85 13.14 27.92
CA PRO A 369 23.22 14.49 28.35
C PRO A 369 23.35 14.63 29.88
N ARG A 370 24.57 14.81 30.40
CA ARG A 370 24.91 14.96 31.83
C ARG A 370 25.59 16.30 32.12
N ALA A 371 25.69 16.68 33.40
CA ALA A 371 26.34 17.93 33.83
C ALA A 371 27.86 17.99 33.58
N SER A 372 28.50 16.86 33.27
CA SER A 372 29.95 16.70 33.07
C SER A 372 30.47 17.19 31.71
N GLY A 373 29.61 17.68 30.82
CA GLY A 373 29.96 18.19 29.48
C GLY A 373 29.69 17.21 28.34
N ASP A 374 29.68 17.72 27.11
CA ASP A 374 29.46 16.95 25.88
C ASP A 374 30.69 16.10 25.53
N ARG A 375 30.44 14.86 25.12
CA ARG A 375 31.42 13.97 24.48
C ARG A 375 30.97 13.72 23.04
N PRO A 376 31.87 13.76 22.05
CA PRO A 376 31.49 13.43 20.68
C PRO A 376 31.00 11.99 20.62
N PRO A 377 29.95 11.70 19.83
CA PRO A 377 29.50 10.34 19.63
C PRO A 377 30.54 9.53 18.85
N ARG A 378 30.56 8.22 19.06
CA ARG A 378 31.47 7.30 18.37
C ARG A 378 30.69 6.48 17.34
N ARG A 379 31.14 6.52 16.09
CA ARG A 379 30.54 5.78 14.98
C ARG A 379 31.31 4.50 14.68
N LEU A 380 30.59 3.42 14.41
CA LEU A 380 31.09 2.07 14.21
C LEU A 380 30.45 1.42 12.98
N ALA A 381 31.22 0.54 12.32
CA ALA A 381 30.75 -0.38 11.28
C ALA A 381 30.04 0.28 10.07
N SER A 382 30.39 1.52 9.73
CA SER A 382 29.79 2.24 8.59
C SER A 382 29.96 1.46 7.29
N GLY A 383 28.84 1.13 6.63
CA GLY A 383 28.84 0.37 5.38
C GLY A 383 29.02 -1.15 5.52
N LEU A 384 29.24 -1.67 6.74
CA LEU A 384 29.50 -3.10 6.97
C LEU A 384 28.24 -3.88 7.41
N LEU A 385 27.20 -3.18 7.87
CA LEU A 385 26.03 -3.77 8.50
C LEU A 385 24.95 -4.24 7.52
N GLY A 386 24.94 -3.77 6.27
CA GLY A 386 23.74 -3.84 5.43
C GLY A 386 22.64 -2.93 5.97
N ARG A 387 21.38 -3.14 5.59
CA ARG A 387 20.26 -2.34 6.13
C ARG A 387 19.74 -2.95 7.42
N VAL A 388 19.99 -2.27 8.54
CA VAL A 388 19.61 -2.69 9.89
C VAL A 388 18.09 -2.64 10.07
N GLN A 389 17.51 -3.80 10.42
CA GLN A 389 16.08 -3.98 10.71
C GLN A 389 15.80 -3.99 12.21
N GLU A 390 16.72 -4.52 13.00
CA GLU A 390 16.59 -4.69 14.45
C GLU A 390 17.98 -4.58 15.08
N MET A 391 18.05 -3.95 16.26
CA MET A 391 19.25 -3.80 17.05
C MET A 391 18.87 -3.83 18.53
N ILE A 392 19.54 -4.66 19.32
CA ILE A 392 19.36 -4.76 20.77
C ILE A 392 20.71 -4.80 21.49
N SER A 393 20.74 -4.38 22.75
CA SER A 393 21.92 -4.43 23.61
C SER A 393 21.89 -5.63 24.55
N ASP A 394 23.06 -6.17 24.90
CA ASP A 394 23.18 -7.05 26.05
C ASP A 394 22.97 -6.26 27.36
N PRO A 395 22.65 -6.93 28.49
CA PRO A 395 22.27 -6.25 29.74
C PRO A 395 23.36 -5.31 30.30
N ASP A 396 24.63 -5.65 30.10
CA ASP A 396 25.76 -4.84 30.56
C ASP A 396 26.10 -3.69 29.59
N GLY A 397 25.57 -3.72 28.37
CA GLY A 397 25.81 -2.68 27.37
C GLY A 397 27.12 -2.83 26.63
N GLU A 398 27.78 -3.99 26.70
CA GLU A 398 29.09 -4.30 26.12
C GLU A 398 29.00 -4.77 24.67
N ARG A 399 27.83 -5.30 24.25
CA ARG A 399 27.61 -5.85 22.91
C ARG A 399 26.23 -5.51 22.36
N LEU A 400 26.18 -5.31 21.05
CA LEU A 400 24.95 -5.15 20.28
C LEU A 400 24.74 -6.36 19.37
N ALA A 401 23.50 -6.87 19.31
CA ALA A 401 23.07 -7.82 18.28
C ALA A 401 22.26 -7.09 17.20
N ILE A 402 22.58 -7.34 15.93
CA ILE A 402 22.04 -6.61 14.78
C ILE A 402 21.48 -7.61 13.76
N ALA A 403 20.20 -7.46 13.41
CA ALA A 403 19.57 -8.18 12.31
C ALA A 403 19.51 -7.31 11.04
N SER A 404 20.08 -7.84 9.95
CA SER A 404 20.18 -7.12 8.68
C SER A 404 19.24 -7.69 7.62
N ASN A 405 18.86 -6.83 6.66
CA ASN A 405 17.95 -7.18 5.57
C ASN A 405 18.39 -8.41 4.75
N ASP A 406 19.70 -8.62 4.64
CA ASP A 406 20.34 -9.68 3.85
C ASP A 406 20.45 -11.03 4.59
N GLY A 407 19.78 -11.18 5.73
CA GLY A 407 19.74 -12.43 6.49
C GLY A 407 20.83 -12.58 7.55
N ARG A 408 21.79 -11.65 7.63
CA ARG A 408 22.85 -11.69 8.66
C ARG A 408 22.34 -11.34 10.05
N LEU A 409 22.89 -12.04 11.04
CA LEU A 409 22.89 -11.69 12.45
C LEU A 409 24.33 -11.36 12.85
N LEU A 410 24.56 -10.11 13.23
CA LEU A 410 25.89 -9.59 13.57
C LEU A 410 25.98 -9.30 15.07
N LEU A 411 27.18 -9.45 15.63
CA LEU A 411 27.54 -8.99 16.97
C LEU A 411 28.56 -7.85 16.85
N LEU A 412 28.30 -6.73 17.53
CA LEU A 412 29.15 -5.55 17.55
C LEU A 412 29.54 -5.17 18.99
N ASP A 413 30.83 -5.12 19.28
CA ASP A 413 31.37 -4.69 20.56
C ASP A 413 31.22 -3.17 20.74
N THR A 414 30.81 -2.76 21.94
CA THR A 414 30.58 -1.35 22.28
C THR A 414 31.72 -0.74 23.11
N GLY A 415 32.78 -1.50 23.44
CA GLY A 415 33.94 -0.99 24.18
C GLY A 415 34.70 0.12 23.44
N GLU A 416 35.43 0.96 24.18
CA GLU A 416 36.43 1.88 23.61
C GLU A 416 37.73 1.11 23.36
N GLU A 417 38.31 1.18 22.16
CA GLU A 417 39.65 0.63 21.92
C GLU A 417 40.66 1.41 22.77
N GLU A 418 41.35 0.73 23.71
CA GLU A 418 42.54 1.29 24.33
C GLU A 418 43.60 1.44 23.22
N THR A 419 43.88 2.68 22.82
CA THR A 419 45.00 2.99 21.93
C THR A 419 46.32 2.70 22.64
N GLU A 420 46.76 1.44 22.67
CA GLU A 420 48.16 1.09 22.88
C GLU A 420 48.91 1.24 21.55
N THR A 421 49.58 2.37 21.42
CA THR A 421 50.58 2.61 20.38
C THR A 421 51.82 1.75 20.62
N GLU A 422 51.89 0.56 20.04
CA GLU A 422 53.16 -0.16 19.82
C GLU A 422 53.18 -0.72 18.37
N PRO A 423 54.22 -0.45 17.57
CA PRO A 423 54.31 -0.94 16.20
C PRO A 423 54.74 -2.42 16.21
N VAL A 424 53.85 -3.31 15.79
CA VAL A 424 54.20 -4.73 15.57
C VAL A 424 54.60 -4.94 14.12
N GLU A 425 55.83 -5.40 13.90
CA GLU A 425 56.37 -5.78 12.59
C GLU A 425 55.63 -7.00 11.98
N PRO A 426 55.55 -7.08 10.64
CA PRO A 426 54.78 -8.11 9.96
C PRO A 426 55.51 -9.47 9.98
N VAL A 427 54.82 -10.50 10.44
CA VAL A 427 55.28 -11.90 10.35
C VAL A 427 54.57 -12.58 9.17
N GLU A 428 55.34 -12.97 8.17
CA GLU A 428 54.88 -13.82 7.06
C GLU A 428 54.42 -15.21 7.58
N ARG A 429 53.20 -15.61 7.21
CA ARG A 429 52.74 -17.01 7.31
C ARG A 429 52.43 -17.58 5.93
N ALA A 430 53.05 -18.74 5.67
CA ALA A 430 52.89 -19.54 4.45
C ALA A 430 51.48 -20.17 4.33
N PRO A 431 51.01 -20.50 3.10
CA PRO A 431 49.63 -20.85 2.84
C PRO A 431 49.34 -22.30 3.23
N SER A 432 48.34 -22.52 4.10
CA SER A 432 47.72 -23.84 4.30
C SER A 432 46.40 -23.88 3.55
N GLY A 433 46.35 -24.72 2.51
CA GLY A 433 45.21 -24.87 1.63
C GLY A 433 44.01 -25.57 2.28
N SER A 434 42.84 -25.06 1.95
CA SER A 434 41.58 -25.79 1.73
C SER A 434 40.52 -24.75 1.35
N THR A 435 40.52 -24.32 0.09
CA THR A 435 39.56 -23.35 -0.43
C THR A 435 38.17 -23.98 -0.61
N ARG A 436 37.17 -23.31 -0.04
CA ARG A 436 35.74 -23.48 -0.23
C ARG A 436 35.32 -22.97 -1.62
N ALA A 437 35.82 -23.62 -2.68
CA ALA A 437 35.60 -23.22 -4.08
C ALA A 437 34.76 -24.22 -4.91
N ASP A 438 34.29 -25.34 -4.34
CA ASP A 438 33.65 -26.40 -5.13
C ASP A 438 32.11 -26.46 -5.04
N LEU A 439 31.43 -25.36 -4.66
CA LEU A 439 29.96 -25.30 -4.71
C LEU A 439 29.36 -24.05 -5.40
N HIS A 440 30.18 -23.20 -6.02
CA HIS A 440 29.71 -21.98 -6.73
C HIS A 440 29.96 -21.98 -8.25
N ALA A 441 30.29 -23.13 -8.85
CA ALA A 441 30.38 -23.27 -10.30
C ALA A 441 29.06 -23.78 -10.91
N ALA A 442 28.00 -22.97 -10.86
CA ALA A 442 26.79 -23.19 -11.67
C ALA A 442 25.99 -21.92 -12.02
N THR A 443 26.31 -20.75 -11.47
CA THR A 443 25.59 -19.50 -11.75
C THR A 443 26.58 -18.36 -11.89
N GLY A 444 26.97 -18.04 -13.12
CA GLY A 444 27.99 -17.03 -13.44
C GLY A 444 27.58 -15.60 -13.11
N ALA A 445 27.39 -15.28 -11.83
CA ALA A 445 27.22 -13.93 -11.31
C ALA A 445 28.59 -13.35 -10.94
N ALA A 446 28.85 -12.12 -11.38
CA ALA A 446 30.02 -11.36 -10.97
C ALA A 446 29.85 -10.89 -9.52
N THR A 447 30.92 -10.97 -8.73
CA THR A 447 30.94 -10.44 -7.36
C THR A 447 31.14 -8.92 -7.42
N PRO A 448 30.34 -8.09 -6.72
CA PRO A 448 30.64 -6.67 -6.61
C PRO A 448 31.93 -6.45 -5.80
N ASP A 449 32.75 -5.51 -6.26
CA ASP A 449 34.07 -5.21 -5.74
C ASP A 449 34.06 -4.52 -4.36
N SER A 450 34.98 -4.98 -3.50
CA SER A 450 35.52 -4.35 -2.27
C SER A 450 34.57 -4.00 -1.12
N ALA A 451 34.11 -5.00 -0.38
CA ALA A 451 33.87 -4.87 1.06
C ALA A 451 34.95 -5.68 1.79
N VAL A 452 35.58 -5.08 2.80
CA VAL A 452 36.43 -5.80 3.75
C VAL A 452 35.59 -6.95 4.34
N PRO A 453 36.10 -8.20 4.40
CA PRO A 453 35.39 -9.29 5.06
C PRO A 453 34.97 -8.85 6.46
N VAL A 454 33.71 -9.10 6.85
CA VAL A 454 33.17 -8.72 8.17
C VAL A 454 34.10 -9.20 9.30
N ASP A 455 34.75 -10.35 9.12
CA ASP A 455 35.70 -10.97 10.05
C ASP A 455 37.04 -10.22 10.22
N GLU A 456 37.31 -9.17 9.42
CA GLU A 456 38.53 -8.36 9.51
C GLU A 456 38.32 -7.01 10.24
N HIS A 457 37.08 -6.62 10.57
CA HIS A 457 36.83 -5.40 11.35
C HIS A 457 36.90 -5.69 12.86
N PRO A 458 37.74 -4.98 13.64
CA PRO A 458 37.81 -5.16 15.09
C PRO A 458 36.43 -4.98 15.74
N GLY A 459 36.02 -5.93 16.57
CA GLY A 459 34.77 -5.86 17.33
C GLY A 459 33.48 -6.09 16.54
N LEU A 460 33.52 -6.50 15.26
CA LEU A 460 32.34 -6.90 14.49
C LEU A 460 32.47 -8.37 14.07
N SER A 461 31.45 -9.18 14.28
CA SER A 461 31.43 -10.59 13.84
C SER A 461 30.07 -11.03 13.30
N GLU A 462 30.08 -11.92 12.30
CA GLU A 462 28.86 -12.57 11.79
C GLU A 462 28.59 -13.85 12.59
N LEU A 463 27.48 -13.88 13.35
CA LEU A 463 27.09 -15.05 14.14
C LEU A 463 26.46 -16.13 13.24
N ILE A 464 25.55 -15.73 12.36
CA ILE A 464 24.87 -16.60 11.40
C ILE A 464 24.27 -15.78 10.26
N ARG A 465 24.04 -16.43 9.12
CA ARG A 465 23.25 -15.90 8.02
C ARG A 465 22.13 -16.85 7.62
N SER A 466 20.93 -16.30 7.53
CA SER A 466 19.76 -16.97 6.98
C SER A 466 19.75 -16.91 5.45
N VAL A 467 19.30 -17.98 4.82
CA VAL A 467 19.04 -18.05 3.36
C VAL A 467 17.57 -17.79 3.00
N ASN A 468 16.69 -17.63 3.99
CA ASN A 468 15.25 -17.43 3.81
C ASN A 468 14.80 -16.03 4.26
N GLY A 469 15.68 -15.03 4.12
CA GLY A 469 15.42 -13.63 4.52
C GLY A 469 15.89 -13.29 5.95
N PRO A 470 15.59 -12.07 6.44
CA PRO A 470 16.12 -11.55 7.70
C PRO A 470 15.68 -12.36 8.93
N VAL A 471 16.60 -12.55 9.86
CA VAL A 471 16.27 -12.98 11.23
C VAL A 471 15.51 -11.86 11.96
N ARG A 472 14.73 -12.21 12.99
CA ARG A 472 13.99 -11.22 13.80
C ARG A 472 13.87 -11.67 15.25
N ASP A 473 13.37 -10.77 16.07
CA ASP A 473 12.96 -11.02 17.45
C ASP A 473 14.15 -11.44 18.32
N LEU A 474 15.18 -10.60 18.31
CA LEU A 474 16.41 -10.83 19.07
C LEU A 474 16.12 -10.65 20.56
N ALA A 475 16.75 -11.47 21.41
CA ALA A 475 16.78 -11.24 22.85
C ALA A 475 18.05 -11.82 23.50
N PHE A 476 18.71 -11.04 24.35
CA PHE A 476 19.80 -11.54 25.19
C PHE A 476 19.26 -12.22 26.45
N SER A 477 20.03 -13.16 27.00
CA SER A 477 19.81 -13.66 28.36
C SER A 477 20.13 -12.58 29.40
N PRO A 478 19.57 -12.67 30.63
CA PRO A 478 19.83 -11.71 31.69
C PRO A 478 21.30 -11.59 32.13
N ASP A 479 22.12 -12.62 31.85
CA ASP A 479 23.57 -12.62 32.11
C ASP A 479 24.41 -12.24 30.87
N GLY A 480 23.78 -11.90 29.74
CA GLY A 480 24.46 -11.52 28.50
C GLY A 480 25.21 -12.66 27.79
N ASP A 481 25.24 -13.89 28.33
CA ASP A 481 26.04 -14.99 27.77
C ASP A 481 25.37 -15.69 26.57
N TRP A 482 24.07 -15.47 26.38
CA TRP A 482 23.27 -16.10 25.35
C TRP A 482 22.45 -15.08 24.54
N LEU A 483 22.25 -15.40 23.26
CA LEU A 483 21.37 -14.67 22.33
C LEU A 483 20.38 -15.63 21.70
N THR A 484 19.09 -15.29 21.71
CA THR A 484 18.03 -16.04 21.03
C THR A 484 17.37 -15.21 19.94
N TRP A 485 16.80 -15.86 18.93
CA TRP A 485 16.08 -15.21 17.83
C TRP A 485 15.12 -16.16 17.13
N SER A 486 14.17 -15.58 16.38
CA SER A 486 13.33 -16.30 15.41
C SER A 486 14.05 -16.37 14.05
N HIS A 487 14.45 -17.58 13.67
CA HIS A 487 15.16 -17.87 12.43
C HIS A 487 14.17 -18.33 11.34
N PRO A 488 14.13 -17.69 10.16
CA PRO A 488 13.21 -18.08 9.11
C PRO A 488 13.60 -19.42 8.47
N GLY A 489 12.62 -20.31 8.33
CA GLY A 489 12.73 -21.64 7.74
C GLY A 489 12.31 -21.66 6.26
N VAL A 490 12.00 -22.86 5.76
CA VAL A 490 11.59 -23.07 4.37
C VAL A 490 10.22 -22.43 4.10
N GLY A 491 10.09 -21.77 2.96
CA GLY A 491 8.85 -21.11 2.55
C GLY A 491 8.76 -19.68 3.10
N ARG A 492 7.54 -19.15 3.19
CA ARG A 492 7.33 -17.73 3.55
C ARG A 492 7.05 -17.49 5.03
N SER A 493 6.68 -18.52 5.79
CA SER A 493 6.14 -18.32 7.15
C SER A 493 6.72 -19.23 8.23
N LEU A 494 7.29 -20.40 7.91
CA LEU A 494 7.89 -21.27 8.93
C LEU A 494 9.08 -20.58 9.60
N ARG A 495 9.17 -20.67 10.92
CA ARG A 495 10.28 -20.09 11.71
C ARG A 495 10.61 -21.00 12.89
N GLN A 496 11.88 -21.00 13.28
CA GLN A 496 12.35 -21.77 14.44
C GLN A 496 13.08 -20.89 15.42
N ILE A 497 12.94 -21.19 16.72
CA ILE A 497 13.71 -20.50 17.75
C ILE A 497 15.10 -21.12 17.79
N LYS A 498 16.10 -20.27 17.59
CA LYS A 498 17.52 -20.60 17.75
C LYS A 498 18.07 -19.88 18.98
N LEU A 499 19.14 -20.47 19.51
CA LEU A 499 19.84 -19.96 20.68
C LEU A 499 21.35 -20.10 20.45
N ALA A 500 22.11 -19.06 20.76
CA ALA A 500 23.56 -19.06 20.66
C ALA A 500 24.19 -18.74 22.01
N ARG A 501 25.16 -19.55 22.43
CA ARG A 501 26.13 -19.11 23.44
C ARG A 501 27.13 -18.19 22.75
N ILE A 502 27.31 -16.98 23.24
CA ILE A 502 28.14 -15.96 22.60
C ILE A 502 29.37 -15.56 23.42
N SER A 503 29.39 -15.88 24.72
CA SER A 503 30.56 -15.71 25.60
C SER A 503 30.81 -16.92 26.49
N GLY A 504 32.01 -16.96 27.08
CA GLY A 504 32.49 -18.04 27.93
C GLY A 504 33.02 -19.27 27.17
N PRO A 505 33.40 -20.34 27.89
CA PRO A 505 34.09 -21.48 27.30
C PRO A 505 33.29 -22.19 26.20
N GLY A 506 33.91 -22.33 25.03
CA GLY A 506 33.35 -23.04 23.88
C GLY A 506 32.46 -22.20 22.96
N ALA A 507 32.24 -20.91 23.25
CA ALA A 507 31.49 -20.00 22.37
C ALA A 507 32.27 -19.68 21.05
N PRO A 508 31.57 -19.38 19.94
CA PRO A 508 30.12 -19.43 19.80
C PRO A 508 29.59 -20.86 19.57
N VAL A 509 28.42 -21.18 20.15
CA VAL A 509 27.70 -22.44 19.88
C VAL A 509 26.23 -22.12 19.61
N ILE A 510 25.74 -22.52 18.44
CA ILE A 510 24.33 -22.35 18.05
C ILE A 510 23.59 -23.68 18.21
N VAL A 511 22.44 -23.63 18.87
CA VAL A 511 21.52 -24.75 19.08
C VAL A 511 20.11 -24.39 18.68
N ASP A 512 19.36 -25.40 18.23
CA ASP A 512 17.95 -25.27 17.92
C ASP A 512 17.12 -25.53 19.18
N VAL A 513 16.26 -24.58 19.53
CA VAL A 513 15.28 -24.74 20.62
C VAL A 513 14.02 -25.43 20.10
N THR A 514 13.63 -25.09 18.87
CA THR A 514 12.50 -25.73 18.16
C THR A 514 12.95 -26.25 16.81
N ASN A 515 12.19 -27.21 16.26
CA ASN A 515 12.54 -27.94 15.04
C ASN A 515 12.05 -27.32 13.73
N GLY A 516 11.51 -26.10 13.77
CA GLY A 516 11.07 -25.34 12.58
C GLY A 516 9.83 -25.85 11.85
N ARG A 517 9.03 -26.72 12.48
CA ARG A 517 7.77 -27.20 11.89
C ARG A 517 6.60 -26.21 11.98
N PHE A 518 6.75 -25.13 12.74
CA PHE A 518 5.69 -24.16 13.03
C PHE A 518 6.21 -22.73 12.80
N GLU A 519 5.37 -21.74 13.05
CA GLU A 519 5.77 -20.34 13.06
C GLU A 519 6.05 -19.97 14.53
N ASP A 520 7.33 -20.02 14.91
CA ASP A 520 7.79 -19.68 16.26
C ASP A 520 8.45 -18.28 16.27
N GLU A 521 7.95 -17.38 17.10
CA GLU A 521 8.24 -15.93 17.07
C GLU A 521 8.40 -15.34 18.47
N ASN A 522 8.98 -14.13 18.56
CA ASN A 522 9.17 -13.39 19.81
C ASN A 522 9.76 -14.21 20.99
N PRO A 523 10.92 -14.88 20.82
CA PRO A 523 11.58 -15.56 21.93
C PRO A 523 12.15 -14.55 22.94
N VAL A 524 11.92 -14.79 24.23
CA VAL A 524 12.43 -13.97 25.34
C VAL A 524 12.83 -14.84 26.52
N PHE A 525 13.90 -14.46 27.20
CA PHE A 525 14.26 -15.07 28.48
C PHE A 525 13.39 -14.52 29.60
N THR A 526 13.09 -15.37 30.59
CA THR A 526 12.59 -14.86 31.87
C THR A 526 13.72 -14.14 32.62
N GLU A 527 13.35 -13.14 33.44
CA GLU A 527 14.30 -12.33 34.24
C GLU A 527 15.24 -13.18 35.11
N ASP A 528 14.76 -14.32 35.60
CA ASP A 528 15.54 -15.28 36.40
C ASP A 528 16.47 -16.20 35.58
N GLY A 529 16.45 -16.09 34.25
CA GLY A 529 17.29 -16.87 33.35
C GLY A 529 16.99 -18.38 33.31
N ARG A 530 15.89 -18.83 33.94
CA ARG A 530 15.57 -20.27 34.03
C ARG A 530 14.77 -20.81 32.84
N TYR A 531 14.07 -19.94 32.14
CA TYR A 531 13.17 -20.32 31.06
C TYR A 531 13.34 -19.43 29.84
N LEU A 532 13.03 -20.00 28.68
CA LEU A 532 12.82 -19.27 27.44
C LEU A 532 11.33 -19.35 27.07
N ALA A 533 10.67 -18.20 26.93
CA ALA A 533 9.31 -18.09 26.45
C ALA A 533 9.28 -17.64 24.99
N PHE A 534 8.26 -18.02 24.23
CA PHE A 534 8.07 -17.60 22.83
C PHE A 534 6.61 -17.75 22.42
N LEU A 535 6.22 -17.11 21.32
CA LEU A 535 4.91 -17.29 20.70
C LEU A 535 4.99 -18.36 19.61
N SER A 536 3.94 -19.17 19.47
CA SER A 536 3.92 -20.19 18.43
C SER A 536 2.53 -20.48 17.87
N TRP A 537 2.46 -20.49 16.54
CA TRP A 537 1.30 -20.94 15.75
C TRP A 537 1.29 -22.46 15.58
N ARG A 538 1.13 -23.18 16.69
CA ARG A 538 1.10 -24.66 16.72
C ARG A 538 -0.19 -25.27 17.27
N GLY A 539 -1.21 -24.44 17.53
CA GLY A 539 -2.55 -24.87 17.91
C GLY A 539 -3.41 -25.21 16.69
N PHE A 540 -3.77 -26.49 16.54
CA PHE A 540 -4.65 -26.96 15.47
C PHE A 540 -6.06 -27.23 16.00
N ASP A 541 -6.83 -26.15 16.18
CA ASP A 541 -8.24 -26.21 16.56
C ASP A 541 -9.12 -25.61 15.44
N PRO A 542 -9.67 -26.45 14.54
CA PRO A 542 -10.34 -25.97 13.35
C PRO A 542 -11.75 -25.44 13.65
N VAL A 543 -12.12 -24.34 12.99
CA VAL A 543 -13.45 -23.71 13.06
C VAL A 543 -14.17 -23.86 11.72
N TYR A 544 -15.45 -24.24 11.76
CA TYR A 544 -16.30 -24.37 10.57
C TYR A 544 -16.57 -23.01 9.93
N ASP A 545 -16.24 -22.90 8.64
CA ASP A 545 -16.62 -21.77 7.81
C ASP A 545 -18.10 -21.88 7.41
N VAL A 546 -18.87 -20.84 7.73
CA VAL A 546 -20.32 -20.82 7.50
C VAL A 546 -20.72 -20.68 6.02
N HIS A 547 -19.80 -20.23 5.15
CA HIS A 547 -20.03 -19.93 3.73
C HIS A 547 -19.55 -21.00 2.76
N THR A 548 -18.67 -21.89 3.18
CA THR A 548 -18.07 -22.90 2.30
C THR A 548 -18.22 -24.31 2.87
N GLY A 549 -18.43 -24.44 4.19
CA GLY A 549 -18.37 -25.72 4.88
C GLY A 549 -16.94 -26.25 5.02
N ASP A 550 -15.92 -25.42 4.72
CA ASP A 550 -14.52 -25.73 4.96
C ASP A 550 -14.18 -25.54 6.46
N LEU A 551 -12.94 -25.89 6.83
CA LEU A 551 -12.38 -25.68 8.16
C LEU A 551 -11.18 -24.74 8.07
N SER A 552 -11.04 -23.84 9.04
CA SER A 552 -9.89 -22.90 9.14
C SER A 552 -9.33 -22.84 10.57
N PHE A 553 -8.12 -22.31 10.74
CA PHE A 553 -7.43 -22.20 12.04
C PHE A 553 -7.21 -20.73 12.45
N PRO A 554 -8.28 -19.96 12.77
CA PRO A 554 -8.17 -18.51 12.99
C PRO A 554 -7.46 -18.14 14.32
N LEU A 555 -7.38 -19.08 15.27
CA LEU A 555 -6.83 -18.90 16.62
C LEU A 555 -5.72 -19.92 16.93
N GLY A 556 -4.65 -19.91 16.13
CA GLY A 556 -3.59 -20.91 16.21
C GLY A 556 -2.45 -20.61 17.20
N CYS A 557 -2.36 -19.39 17.75
CA CYS A 557 -1.20 -18.95 18.52
C CYS A 557 -1.41 -19.05 20.04
N ARG A 558 -0.35 -19.45 20.76
CA ARG A 558 -0.22 -19.36 22.23
C ARG A 558 1.22 -18.99 22.61
N PRO A 559 1.43 -18.41 23.80
CA PRO A 559 2.74 -18.42 24.43
C PRO A 559 3.11 -19.85 24.88
N TYR A 560 4.39 -20.18 24.70
CA TYR A 560 5.03 -21.42 25.12
C TYR A 560 6.27 -21.12 25.96
N LEU A 561 6.67 -22.08 26.78
CA LEU A 561 7.82 -22.00 27.69
C LEU A 561 8.71 -23.23 27.51
N VAL A 562 10.03 -23.04 27.58
CA VAL A 562 11.03 -24.10 27.64
C VAL A 562 11.90 -23.90 28.87
N PRO A 563 11.88 -24.83 29.85
CA PRO A 563 12.92 -24.91 30.88
C PRO A 563 14.29 -25.16 30.23
N LEU A 564 15.26 -24.30 30.54
CA LEU A 564 16.60 -24.36 29.93
C LEU A 564 17.46 -25.50 30.49
N SER A 565 17.16 -25.99 31.70
CA SER A 565 17.80 -27.12 32.36
C SER A 565 16.78 -28.18 32.74
N SER A 566 17.13 -29.48 32.65
CA SER A 566 16.26 -30.58 33.11
C SER A 566 15.99 -30.56 34.62
N ALA A 567 16.83 -29.87 35.40
CA ALA A 567 16.63 -29.68 36.84
C ALA A 567 15.57 -28.60 37.15
N THR A 568 15.21 -27.76 36.17
CA THR A 568 14.20 -26.72 36.32
C THR A 568 12.81 -27.30 36.00
N PRO A 569 11.91 -27.46 36.99
CA PRO A 569 10.56 -27.93 36.71
C PRO A 569 9.77 -26.88 35.91
N SER A 570 8.79 -27.32 35.13
CA SER A 570 7.84 -26.39 34.51
C SER A 570 7.04 -25.65 35.60
N PRO A 571 6.84 -24.32 35.52
CA PRO A 571 6.04 -23.56 36.48
C PRO A 571 4.56 -23.95 36.43
N PHE A 572 4.13 -24.65 35.37
CA PHE A 572 2.76 -25.14 35.19
C PHE A 572 2.58 -26.61 35.60
N ALA A 573 3.63 -27.28 36.05
CA ALA A 573 3.53 -28.66 36.52
C ALA A 573 2.65 -28.77 37.78
N LEU A 574 2.01 -29.91 37.98
CA LEU A 574 1.31 -30.23 39.22
C LEU A 574 2.32 -30.79 40.22
N SER A 575 2.31 -30.31 41.47
CA SER A 575 3.09 -30.92 42.55
C SER A 575 2.53 -32.31 42.87
N PRO A 576 3.39 -33.30 43.22
CA PRO A 576 2.96 -34.60 43.74
C PRO A 576 1.98 -34.51 44.91
N ASP A 577 2.01 -33.42 45.68
CA ASP A 577 1.12 -33.17 46.82
C ASP A 577 -0.23 -32.52 46.44
N GLY A 578 -0.55 -32.45 45.15
CA GLY A 578 -1.84 -31.97 44.63
C GLY A 578 -2.04 -30.45 44.67
N ARG A 579 -0.99 -29.69 45.00
CA ARG A 579 -0.95 -28.23 44.82
C ARG A 579 -0.37 -27.92 43.43
N PRO A 580 -0.88 -26.91 42.68
CA PRO A 580 -0.17 -26.45 41.48
C PRO A 580 1.28 -26.08 41.85
N ALA A 581 2.28 -26.31 40.99
CA ALA A 581 3.64 -25.77 41.24
C ALA A 581 3.60 -24.23 41.36
N ALA A 582 2.69 -23.58 40.61
CA ALA A 582 2.27 -22.18 40.75
C ALA A 582 1.45 -21.86 42.04
N GLY A 583 1.34 -22.81 42.95
CA GLY A 583 0.78 -22.66 44.30
C GLY A 583 1.73 -23.21 45.38
N GLY A 584 3.02 -23.35 45.03
CA GLY A 584 4.04 -23.98 45.88
C GLY A 584 5.49 -23.58 45.58
N LEU A 585 5.73 -22.47 44.89
CA LEU A 585 6.91 -21.65 45.24
C LEU A 585 6.52 -20.90 46.51
N ASP A 586 6.80 -21.49 47.67
CA ASP A 586 6.65 -20.78 48.94
C ASP A 586 7.57 -19.54 48.87
N PRO A 587 7.07 -18.32 49.17
CA PRO A 587 7.91 -17.11 49.26
C PRO A 587 8.99 -17.20 50.35
N VAL A 588 9.05 -18.31 51.08
CA VAL A 588 9.80 -18.49 52.32
C VAL A 588 11.21 -19.06 52.10
N ASP A 589 11.55 -19.49 50.88
CA ASP A 589 12.93 -19.85 50.49
C ASP A 589 13.56 -18.86 49.49
N VAL A 590 12.91 -17.71 49.25
CA VAL A 590 13.60 -16.53 48.74
C VAL A 590 14.02 -15.72 49.97
N PRO A 591 15.32 -15.60 50.30
CA PRO A 591 15.74 -14.71 51.36
C PRO A 591 15.21 -13.30 51.05
N ASP A 592 14.47 -12.72 51.99
CA ASP A 592 14.13 -11.29 51.96
C ASP A 592 15.44 -10.50 51.76
N GLY A 593 15.63 -9.95 50.57
CA GLY A 593 16.81 -9.14 50.23
C GLY A 593 17.84 -9.73 49.26
N SER A 594 17.60 -10.86 48.58
CA SER A 594 18.41 -11.23 47.40
C SER A 594 17.64 -10.96 46.10
N THR A 595 17.85 -9.77 45.54
CA THR A 595 17.93 -9.65 44.08
C THR A 595 18.90 -10.74 43.61
N SER A 596 18.49 -11.66 42.75
CA SER A 596 19.45 -12.57 42.10
C SER A 596 20.22 -11.79 41.05
N GLU A 597 21.05 -10.84 41.49
CA GLU A 597 22.19 -10.39 40.71
C GLU A 597 23.09 -11.61 40.48
N GLY A 598 23.14 -12.11 39.25
CA GLY A 598 24.22 -13.01 38.80
C GLY A 598 24.00 -14.52 38.88
N SER A 599 22.80 -15.08 38.67
CA SER A 599 22.68 -16.52 38.37
C SER A 599 22.96 -16.78 36.89
N THR A 600 24.09 -17.43 36.59
CA THR A 600 24.46 -17.87 35.23
C THR A 600 23.34 -18.69 34.60
N VAL A 601 22.96 -18.34 33.37
CA VAL A 601 21.97 -19.06 32.58
C VAL A 601 22.54 -20.40 32.14
N MET A 602 21.95 -21.47 32.67
CA MET A 602 22.34 -22.84 32.40
C MET A 602 21.43 -23.47 31.34
N VAL A 603 22.00 -23.78 30.19
CA VAL A 603 21.31 -24.43 29.07
C VAL A 603 21.81 -25.85 28.88
N GLU A 604 20.91 -26.82 29.01
CA GLU A 604 21.15 -28.22 28.68
C GLU A 604 20.64 -28.50 27.26
N PHE A 605 21.54 -28.80 26.32
CA PHE A 605 21.15 -28.95 24.91
C PHE A 605 20.26 -30.16 24.62
N GLU A 606 20.50 -31.26 25.35
CA GLU A 606 19.77 -32.51 25.13
C GLU A 606 18.30 -32.32 25.48
N GLY A 607 17.40 -32.59 24.52
CA GLY A 607 15.95 -32.60 24.74
C GLY A 607 15.26 -31.23 24.87
N LEU A 608 15.90 -30.10 24.51
CA LEU A 608 15.27 -28.77 24.55
C LEU A 608 13.88 -28.74 23.88
N GLU A 609 13.79 -29.28 22.66
CA GLU A 609 12.53 -29.35 21.90
C GLU A 609 11.44 -30.16 22.61
N SER A 610 11.83 -31.15 23.42
CA SER A 610 10.92 -32.03 24.16
C SER A 610 10.42 -31.39 25.46
N ARG A 611 11.01 -30.27 25.89
CA ARG A 611 10.62 -29.55 27.12
C ARG A 611 9.61 -28.42 26.90
N VAL A 612 9.21 -28.15 25.65
CA VAL A 612 8.25 -27.09 25.30
C VAL A 612 6.88 -27.35 25.95
N THR A 613 6.40 -26.39 26.75
CA THR A 613 5.12 -26.45 27.47
C THR A 613 4.25 -25.23 27.13
N PRO A 614 2.94 -25.38 26.82
CA PRO A 614 2.05 -24.24 26.57
C PRO A 614 1.71 -23.50 27.86
N PHE A 615 1.52 -22.19 27.77
CA PHE A 615 0.92 -21.40 28.85
C PHE A 615 -0.57 -21.78 29.02
N PRO A 616 -1.11 -21.69 30.25
CA PRO A 616 -2.52 -21.97 30.54
C PRO A 616 -3.43 -20.79 30.16
N VAL A 617 -3.34 -20.35 28.90
CA VAL A 617 -4.18 -19.29 28.31
C VAL A 617 -4.89 -19.83 27.07
N SER A 618 -6.00 -19.18 26.70
CA SER A 618 -6.72 -19.50 25.46
C SER A 618 -5.83 -19.28 24.24
N ALA A 619 -6.05 -20.04 23.16
CA ALA A 619 -5.41 -19.72 21.90
C ALA A 619 -5.96 -18.41 21.34
N SER A 620 -5.11 -17.59 20.76
CA SER A 620 -5.48 -16.29 20.19
C SER A 620 -4.54 -15.90 19.04
N LYS A 621 -4.51 -14.62 18.71
CA LYS A 621 -3.45 -13.99 17.91
C LYS A 621 -2.63 -13.13 18.87
N TYR A 622 -1.39 -13.53 19.13
CA TYR A 622 -0.50 -12.86 20.07
C TYR A 622 0.69 -12.23 19.32
N SER A 623 1.23 -11.13 19.84
CA SER A 623 2.48 -10.54 19.34
C SER A 623 3.20 -9.77 20.46
N ALA A 624 4.44 -9.34 20.19
CA ALA A 624 5.22 -8.45 21.08
C ALA A 624 5.34 -9.01 22.51
N LEU A 625 5.81 -10.24 22.63
CA LEU A 625 6.09 -10.87 23.92
C LEU A 625 7.33 -10.21 24.55
N ALA A 626 7.25 -9.81 25.82
CA ALA A 626 8.37 -9.23 26.56
C ALA A 626 8.38 -9.65 28.04
N PRO A 627 9.54 -9.81 28.68
CA PRO A 627 9.65 -10.04 30.11
C PRO A 627 9.36 -8.76 30.90
N VAL A 628 8.77 -8.93 32.09
CA VAL A 628 8.54 -7.84 33.06
C VAL A 628 8.93 -8.29 34.46
N SER A 629 9.18 -7.32 35.33
CA SER A 629 9.71 -7.56 36.67
C SER A 629 8.84 -8.49 37.51
N GLY A 630 9.47 -9.24 38.41
CA GLY A 630 8.77 -10.20 39.27
C GLY A 630 8.44 -11.52 38.56
N GLY A 631 9.19 -11.86 37.51
CA GLY A 631 9.04 -13.12 36.76
C GLY A 631 7.75 -13.20 35.94
N GLY A 632 7.24 -12.07 35.45
CA GLY A 632 6.05 -11.98 34.60
C GLY A 632 6.40 -11.83 33.12
N LEU A 633 5.39 -11.96 32.25
CA LEU A 633 5.49 -11.63 30.82
C LEU A 633 4.34 -10.72 30.41
N VAL A 634 4.55 -9.85 29.43
CA VAL A 634 3.51 -9.09 28.76
C VAL A 634 3.44 -9.40 27.27
N TRP A 635 2.26 -9.24 26.68
CA TRP A 635 2.04 -9.41 25.24
C TRP A 635 0.84 -8.61 24.75
N LEU A 636 0.77 -8.43 23.44
CA LEU A 636 -0.40 -7.93 22.73
C LEU A 636 -1.30 -9.09 22.32
N ARG A 637 -2.59 -9.04 22.70
CA ARG A 637 -3.62 -9.96 22.22
C ARG A 637 -4.54 -9.26 21.22
N TRP A 638 -4.56 -9.76 20.00
CA TRP A 638 -5.37 -9.21 18.92
C TRP A 638 -6.77 -9.83 18.87
N PRO A 639 -7.83 -9.03 18.64
CA PRO A 639 -9.14 -9.57 18.32
C PRO A 639 -9.11 -10.29 16.96
N ILE A 640 -10.05 -11.23 16.75
CA ILE A 640 -10.31 -11.72 15.39
C ILE A 640 -11.04 -10.60 14.64
N SER A 641 -10.38 -10.05 13.63
CA SER A 641 -10.97 -9.09 12.69
C SER A 641 -11.13 -9.73 11.31
N GLY A 642 -12.27 -9.47 10.67
CA GLY A 642 -12.52 -9.83 9.29
C GLY A 642 -11.79 -8.86 8.34
N ALA A 643 -11.33 -9.37 7.19
CA ALA A 643 -10.54 -8.59 6.23
C ALA A 643 -11.25 -7.34 5.67
N LEU A 644 -12.58 -7.27 5.75
CA LEU A 644 -13.38 -6.11 5.32
C LEU A 644 -13.64 -5.09 6.44
N GLY A 645 -13.21 -5.40 7.67
CA GLY A 645 -13.44 -4.59 8.87
C GLY A 645 -14.87 -4.62 9.41
N GLU A 646 -15.77 -5.43 8.84
CA GLU A 646 -17.19 -5.47 9.23
C GLU A 646 -17.48 -6.23 10.55
N THR A 647 -16.43 -6.70 11.24
CA THR A 647 -16.57 -7.43 12.51
C THR A 647 -17.04 -6.53 13.65
N PHE A 648 -16.72 -5.23 13.60
CA PHE A 648 -17.00 -4.29 14.70
C PHE A 648 -18.24 -3.45 14.40
N ALA A 649 -19.08 -3.25 15.42
CA ALA A 649 -20.36 -2.56 15.30
C ALA A 649 -20.23 -1.02 15.17
N ASN A 650 -19.09 -0.45 15.57
CA ASN A 650 -18.82 0.98 15.47
C ASN A 650 -18.06 1.31 14.17
N PRO A 651 -18.67 1.96 13.17
CA PRO A 651 -17.97 2.33 11.94
C PRO A 651 -16.83 3.36 12.16
N ALA A 652 -16.85 4.08 13.28
CA ALA A 652 -15.82 5.05 13.64
C ALA A 652 -14.64 4.44 14.40
N ASP A 653 -14.77 3.19 14.87
CA ASP A 653 -13.70 2.45 15.53
C ASP A 653 -13.67 1.02 14.99
N MET A 654 -13.00 0.90 13.84
CA MET A 654 -12.73 -0.35 13.14
C MET A 654 -11.37 -0.93 13.56
N SER A 655 -10.78 -0.38 14.61
CA SER A 655 -9.32 -0.33 14.77
C SER A 655 -8.67 -1.71 14.94
N GLY A 656 -9.44 -2.69 15.43
CA GLY A 656 -8.93 -4.04 15.66
C GLY A 656 -7.70 -4.05 16.56
N ARG A 657 -7.51 -3.00 17.38
CA ARG A 657 -6.32 -2.76 18.18
C ARG A 657 -6.16 -3.84 19.25
N PRO A 658 -4.92 -4.22 19.58
CA PRO A 658 -4.66 -5.25 20.56
C PRO A 658 -4.93 -4.75 21.99
N THR A 659 -5.13 -5.70 22.88
CA THR A 659 -5.12 -5.50 24.34
C THR A 659 -3.75 -5.86 24.89
N LEU A 660 -3.22 -5.06 25.80
CA LEU A 660 -1.98 -5.38 26.53
C LEU A 660 -2.31 -6.23 27.75
N GLU A 661 -1.80 -7.46 27.79
CA GLU A 661 -2.02 -8.39 28.88
C GLU A 661 -0.70 -8.71 29.59
N HIS A 662 -0.76 -8.85 30.92
CA HIS A 662 0.31 -9.35 31.78
C HIS A 662 -0.03 -10.76 32.28
N PHE A 663 0.94 -11.65 32.28
CA PHE A 663 0.84 -12.98 32.87
C PHE A 663 1.90 -13.18 33.93
N ASN A 664 1.44 -13.35 35.17
CA ASN A 664 2.29 -13.70 36.29
C ASN A 664 2.53 -15.21 36.29
N ILE A 665 3.78 -15.63 36.00
CA ILE A 665 4.15 -17.05 35.90
C ILE A 665 3.94 -17.76 37.24
N ALA A 666 4.39 -17.15 38.34
CA ALA A 666 4.32 -17.74 39.68
C ALA A 666 2.89 -18.02 40.15
N LYS A 667 1.92 -17.18 39.78
CA LYS A 667 0.50 -17.33 40.12
C LYS A 667 -0.33 -17.98 39.01
N ALA A 668 0.28 -18.27 37.86
CA ALA A 668 -0.39 -18.69 36.63
C ALA A 668 -1.62 -17.83 36.30
N ARG A 669 -1.51 -16.50 36.47
CA ARG A 669 -2.64 -15.56 36.37
C ARG A 669 -2.39 -14.50 35.32
N ARG A 670 -3.35 -14.38 34.40
CA ARG A 670 -3.45 -13.29 33.43
C ARG A 670 -4.23 -12.08 33.99
N THR A 671 -3.72 -10.88 33.74
CA THR A 671 -4.35 -9.59 34.05
C THR A 671 -4.28 -8.69 32.82
N GLU A 672 -5.34 -7.94 32.54
CA GLU A 672 -5.37 -6.93 31.49
C GLU A 672 -4.79 -5.62 32.02
N LEU A 673 -3.86 -4.99 31.30
CA LEU A 673 -3.23 -3.73 31.70
C LEU A 673 -3.79 -2.53 30.95
N VAL A 674 -4.00 -2.68 29.64
CA VAL A 674 -4.50 -1.62 28.74
C VAL A 674 -5.45 -2.26 27.73
N ASP A 675 -6.65 -1.70 27.61
CA ASP A 675 -7.72 -2.21 26.74
C ASP A 675 -7.32 -2.14 25.24
N HIS A 676 -6.83 -0.98 24.80
CA HIS A 676 -6.38 -0.71 23.43
C HIS A 676 -5.10 0.14 23.40
N LEU A 677 -4.17 -0.19 22.50
CA LEU A 677 -2.93 0.55 22.26
C LEU A 677 -2.36 0.26 20.86
N ASP A 678 -1.38 1.05 20.42
CA ASP A 678 -0.67 0.85 19.15
C ASP A 678 0.58 -0.03 19.33
N TRP A 679 1.41 0.28 20.33
CA TRP A 679 2.62 -0.47 20.68
C TRP A 679 3.12 -0.09 22.08
N PHE A 680 4.09 -0.83 22.62
CA PHE A 680 4.73 -0.54 23.90
C PHE A 680 6.25 -0.80 23.86
N ALA A 681 6.97 -0.24 24.83
CA ALA A 681 8.37 -0.53 25.15
C ALA A 681 8.53 -0.75 26.66
N VAL A 682 9.50 -1.57 27.07
CA VAL A 682 9.78 -1.94 28.47
C VAL A 682 10.99 -1.17 28.99
N SER A 683 11.00 -0.79 30.27
CA SER A 683 12.20 -0.25 30.94
C SER A 683 13.29 -1.31 31.15
N GLY A 684 14.54 -0.89 31.30
CA GLY A 684 15.67 -1.81 31.51
C GLY A 684 15.51 -2.70 32.74
N ASP A 685 14.99 -2.15 33.84
CA ASP A 685 14.66 -2.87 35.08
C ASP A 685 13.35 -3.67 34.99
N CYS A 686 12.72 -3.73 33.81
CA CYS A 686 11.48 -4.44 33.52
C CYS A 686 10.27 -4.01 34.37
N SER A 687 10.34 -2.93 35.14
CA SER A 687 9.31 -2.51 36.10
C SER A 687 8.20 -1.64 35.51
N ARG A 688 8.46 -1.02 34.34
CA ARG A 688 7.55 -0.07 33.70
C ARG A 688 7.39 -0.32 32.20
N LEU A 689 6.24 0.11 31.69
CA LEU A 689 5.88 0.08 30.27
C LEU A 689 5.60 1.50 29.79
N VAL A 690 6.22 1.88 28.68
CA VAL A 690 5.85 3.09 27.92
C VAL A 690 4.97 2.65 26.76
N VAL A 691 3.72 3.09 26.74
CA VAL A 691 2.73 2.71 25.72
C VAL A 691 2.36 3.91 24.84
N MET A 692 2.17 3.65 23.55
CA MET A 692 1.63 4.60 22.57
C MET A 692 0.18 4.26 22.27
N ASP A 693 -0.70 5.25 22.38
CA ASP A 693 -2.13 5.13 22.13
C ASP A 693 -2.64 6.39 21.40
N ASP A 694 -2.86 6.29 20.09
CA ASP A 694 -3.39 7.39 19.25
C ASP A 694 -2.60 8.71 19.37
N GLY A 695 -1.26 8.60 19.35
CA GLY A 695 -0.34 9.74 19.47
C GLY A 695 -0.08 10.22 20.90
N GLU A 696 -0.67 9.56 21.90
CA GLU A 696 -0.40 9.81 23.32
C GLU A 696 0.59 8.78 23.88
N LEU A 697 1.66 9.27 24.51
CA LEU A 697 2.61 8.42 25.23
C LEU A 697 2.36 8.49 26.74
N ARG A 698 2.29 7.31 27.38
CA ARG A 698 2.18 7.18 28.83
C ARG A 698 3.07 6.08 29.38
N ALA A 699 3.68 6.31 30.53
CA ALA A 699 4.43 5.31 31.30
C ALA A 699 3.57 4.79 32.45
N LEU A 700 3.46 3.46 32.61
CA LEU A 700 2.68 2.80 33.65
C LEU A 700 3.44 1.60 34.26
N PRO A 701 2.99 1.05 35.40
CA PRO A 701 3.56 -0.18 35.96
C PRO A 701 3.46 -1.36 34.99
N ALA A 702 4.46 -2.24 35.00
CA ALA A 702 4.50 -3.38 34.08
C ALA A 702 3.63 -4.57 34.48
N THR A 703 3.20 -4.63 35.75
CA THR A 703 2.54 -5.83 36.31
C THR A 703 1.09 -5.61 36.74
N GLU A 704 0.64 -4.36 36.79
CA GLU A 704 -0.71 -3.97 37.24
C GLU A 704 -1.24 -2.77 36.44
N PRO A 705 -2.56 -2.61 36.32
CA PRO A 705 -3.14 -1.48 35.61
C PRO A 705 -2.69 -0.15 36.24
N GLY A 706 -2.34 0.81 35.40
CA GLY A 706 -2.00 2.15 35.86
C GLY A 706 -3.22 2.88 36.44
N ASP A 707 -2.97 3.71 37.44
CA ASP A 707 -3.93 4.65 38.04
C ASP A 707 -3.42 6.10 37.95
N GLY A 708 -4.13 7.04 38.59
CA GLY A 708 -3.77 8.46 38.55
C GLY A 708 -2.43 8.82 39.19
N ASP A 709 -1.90 7.97 40.08
CA ASP A 709 -0.64 8.22 40.79
C ASP A 709 0.55 7.52 40.11
N THR A 710 0.29 6.38 39.48
CA THR A 710 1.30 5.51 38.85
C THR A 710 1.48 5.76 37.35
N THR A 711 0.45 6.25 36.67
CA THR A 711 0.49 6.61 35.24
C THR A 711 1.12 7.99 35.05
N VAL A 712 2.10 8.08 34.17
CA VAL A 712 2.76 9.34 33.79
C VAL A 712 2.52 9.61 32.33
N TYR A 713 1.87 10.73 32.00
CA TYR A 713 1.70 11.19 30.62
C TYR A 713 2.93 11.97 30.17
N LEU A 714 3.52 11.58 29.04
CA LEU A 714 4.74 12.18 28.53
C LEU A 714 4.39 13.42 27.69
N ASP A 715 4.74 14.61 28.18
CA ASP A 715 4.53 15.84 27.41
C ASP A 715 5.55 15.97 26.27
N LEU A 716 5.15 15.55 25.07
CA LEU A 716 5.96 15.59 23.85
C LEU A 716 6.13 17.00 23.27
N ARG A 717 5.38 18.01 23.74
CA ARG A 717 5.58 19.41 23.32
C ARG A 717 6.94 19.96 23.76
N ARG A 718 7.60 19.28 24.70
CA ARG A 718 8.95 19.62 25.16
C ARG A 718 10.03 19.30 24.13
N ILE A 719 9.75 18.42 23.17
CA ILE A 719 10.61 18.18 22.02
C ILE A 719 10.27 19.21 20.94
N LEU A 720 11.21 20.10 20.66
CA LEU A 720 11.12 21.07 19.58
C LEU A 720 11.98 20.58 18.41
N HIS A 721 11.38 19.84 17.49
CA HIS A 721 12.05 19.39 16.28
C HIS A 721 11.83 20.39 15.14
N GLU A 722 12.92 20.80 14.50
CA GLU A 722 12.95 21.74 13.38
C GLU A 722 13.33 20.99 12.09
N VAL A 723 12.45 21.07 11.10
CA VAL A 723 12.58 20.40 9.82
C VAL A 723 13.25 21.34 8.81
N ASP A 724 14.32 20.88 8.16
CA ASP A 724 14.84 21.44 6.91
C ASP A 724 14.39 20.56 5.73
N PRO A 725 13.34 20.96 4.98
CA PRO A 725 12.81 20.14 3.89
C PRO A 725 13.84 19.82 2.81
N GLY A 726 14.77 20.75 2.53
CA GLY A 726 15.80 20.54 1.52
C GLY A 726 16.81 19.48 1.93
N ALA A 727 17.17 19.46 3.21
CA ALA A 727 18.05 18.42 3.77
C ALA A 727 17.35 17.07 3.87
N GLU A 728 16.09 17.03 4.32
CA GLU A 728 15.30 15.80 4.40
C GLU A 728 15.09 15.16 3.02
N TRP A 729 14.72 15.91 1.98
CA TRP A 729 14.54 15.34 0.65
C TRP A 729 15.84 14.81 0.04
N ARG A 730 17.00 15.42 0.33
CA ARG A 730 18.31 14.88 -0.06
C ARG A 730 18.57 13.53 0.60
N GLN A 731 18.32 13.43 1.91
CA GLN A 731 18.47 12.19 2.66
C GLN A 731 17.50 11.12 2.18
N ALA A 732 16.21 11.45 2.10
CA ALA A 732 15.14 10.53 1.70
C ALA A 732 15.34 10.02 0.26
N TYR A 733 15.86 10.86 -0.65
CA TYR A 733 16.24 10.45 -2.00
C TYR A 733 17.33 9.38 -1.99
N GLY A 734 18.41 9.61 -1.25
CA GLY A 734 19.49 8.65 -1.11
C GLY A 734 19.04 7.35 -0.43
N GLU A 735 18.21 7.46 0.61
CA GLU A 735 17.63 6.30 1.30
C GLU A 735 16.73 5.48 0.36
N ALA A 736 15.87 6.12 -0.43
CA ALA A 736 15.04 5.43 -1.43
C ALA A 736 15.90 4.65 -2.42
N GLY A 737 16.98 5.26 -2.93
CA GLY A 737 17.94 4.60 -3.81
C GLY A 737 18.56 3.33 -3.20
N ARG A 738 19.00 3.40 -1.94
CA ARG A 738 19.57 2.25 -1.21
C ARG A 738 18.52 1.16 -0.97
N ILE A 739 17.33 1.53 -0.51
CA ILE A 739 16.23 0.59 -0.27
C ILE A 739 15.87 -0.16 -1.55
N ILE A 740 15.79 0.51 -2.69
CA ILE A 740 15.50 -0.15 -3.98
C ILE A 740 16.61 -1.15 -4.32
N ARG A 741 17.88 -0.72 -4.29
CA ARG A 741 19.03 -1.59 -4.57
C ARG A 741 19.05 -2.83 -3.67
N ASP A 742 18.79 -2.65 -2.38
CA ASP A 742 18.93 -3.71 -1.37
C ASP A 742 17.81 -4.76 -1.40
N TYR A 743 16.71 -4.49 -2.12
CA TYR A 743 15.48 -5.29 -2.08
C TYR A 743 14.87 -5.60 -3.45
N PHE A 744 15.42 -5.04 -4.53
CA PHE A 744 14.94 -5.34 -5.88
C PHE A 744 15.12 -6.83 -6.19
N TRP A 745 14.16 -7.41 -6.90
CA TRP A 745 14.03 -8.86 -7.07
C TRP A 745 15.24 -9.52 -7.76
N GLU A 746 15.92 -8.79 -8.64
CA GLU A 746 17.09 -9.25 -9.39
C GLU A 746 18.34 -8.53 -8.87
N PRO A 747 19.31 -9.23 -8.25
CA PRO A 747 20.43 -8.60 -7.57
C PRO A 747 21.31 -7.68 -8.43
N ASP A 748 21.43 -7.95 -9.73
CA ASP A 748 22.21 -7.14 -10.68
C ASP A 748 21.34 -6.03 -11.32
N MET A 749 20.20 -5.70 -10.71
CA MET A 749 19.26 -4.66 -11.15
C MET A 749 18.77 -4.84 -12.59
N CYS A 750 18.72 -6.07 -13.10
CA CYS A 750 18.45 -6.37 -14.51
C CYS A 750 19.38 -5.64 -15.49
N GLY A 751 20.62 -5.33 -15.07
CA GLY A 751 21.61 -4.60 -15.87
C GLY A 751 21.44 -3.08 -15.90
N ILE A 752 20.59 -2.51 -15.03
CA ILE A 752 20.44 -1.06 -14.89
C ILE A 752 21.63 -0.51 -14.08
N ASP A 753 22.30 0.51 -14.60
CA ASP A 753 23.26 1.33 -13.84
C ASP A 753 22.51 2.20 -12.82
N TRP A 754 22.15 1.60 -11.70
CA TRP A 754 21.28 2.24 -10.71
C TRP A 754 21.94 3.46 -10.06
N ASP A 755 23.24 3.39 -9.77
CA ASP A 755 23.97 4.55 -9.22
C ASP A 755 24.04 5.69 -10.24
N GLY A 756 24.27 5.37 -11.53
CA GLY A 756 24.20 6.34 -12.62
C GLY A 756 22.82 7.00 -12.76
N VAL A 757 21.74 6.23 -12.64
CA VAL A 757 20.36 6.77 -12.60
C VAL A 757 20.17 7.72 -11.41
N LEU A 758 20.61 7.33 -10.21
CA LEU A 758 20.50 8.19 -9.04
C LEU A 758 21.28 9.50 -9.22
N ASP A 759 22.49 9.44 -9.78
CA ASP A 759 23.30 10.64 -9.99
C ASP A 759 22.75 11.55 -11.09
N GLN A 760 22.13 10.98 -12.12
CA GLN A 760 21.43 11.74 -13.16
C GLN A 760 20.28 12.57 -12.58
N TYR A 761 19.50 12.01 -11.65
CA TYR A 761 18.30 12.63 -11.10
C TYR A 761 18.54 13.49 -9.85
N ARG A 762 19.63 13.25 -9.10
CA ARG A 762 20.00 13.94 -7.85
C ARG A 762 19.93 15.48 -7.93
N PRO A 763 20.40 16.16 -9.00
CA PRO A 763 20.33 17.62 -9.08
C PRO A 763 18.89 18.18 -9.07
N LEU A 764 17.88 17.38 -9.42
CA LEU A 764 16.49 17.80 -9.44
C LEU A 764 15.89 17.93 -8.03
N VAL A 765 16.48 17.29 -7.02
CA VAL A 765 16.06 17.39 -5.60
C VAL A 765 16.13 18.84 -5.10
N GLU A 766 17.06 19.65 -5.62
CA GLU A 766 17.18 21.06 -5.24
C GLU A 766 16.03 21.93 -5.78
N ARG A 767 15.31 21.44 -6.79
CA ARG A 767 14.19 22.14 -7.42
C ARG A 767 12.86 21.90 -6.71
N VAL A 768 12.74 20.80 -6.00
CA VAL A 768 11.54 20.37 -5.27
C VAL A 768 11.28 21.25 -4.06
N ALA A 769 10.05 21.71 -3.91
CA ALA A 769 9.56 22.56 -2.83
C ALA A 769 8.33 21.97 -2.10
N SER A 770 7.81 20.82 -2.50
CA SER A 770 6.69 20.16 -1.81
C SER A 770 6.76 18.63 -1.88
N PRO A 771 6.06 17.89 -1.00
CA PRO A 771 6.01 16.42 -1.04
C PRO A 771 5.43 15.86 -2.33
N ASP A 772 4.48 16.55 -2.98
CA ASP A 772 3.94 16.10 -4.26
C ASP A 772 4.93 16.29 -5.41
N GLU A 773 5.81 17.30 -5.35
CA GLU A 773 6.95 17.43 -6.28
C GLU A 773 8.03 16.38 -5.98
N PHE A 774 8.31 16.10 -4.69
CA PHE A 774 9.27 15.06 -4.31
C PHE A 774 8.81 13.68 -4.76
N ALA A 775 7.53 13.36 -4.55
CA ALA A 775 6.94 12.12 -5.00
C ALA A 775 6.89 12.03 -6.53
N ASP A 776 6.68 13.13 -7.25
CA ASP A 776 6.76 13.17 -8.71
C ASP A 776 8.17 12.80 -9.21
N LEU A 777 9.20 13.39 -8.59
CA LEU A 777 10.61 13.07 -8.88
C LEU A 777 10.91 11.60 -8.62
N LEU A 778 10.52 11.07 -7.45
CA LEU A 778 10.74 9.66 -7.11
C LEU A 778 10.01 8.71 -8.07
N ARG A 779 8.81 9.05 -8.55
CA ARG A 779 8.11 8.23 -9.57
C ARG A 779 8.91 8.12 -10.86
N GLU A 780 9.55 9.20 -11.31
CA GLU A 780 10.42 9.12 -12.49
C GLU A 780 11.64 8.23 -12.29
N VAL A 781 12.27 8.33 -11.11
CA VAL A 781 13.47 7.55 -10.76
C VAL A 781 13.14 6.07 -10.65
N LEU A 782 12.11 5.72 -9.87
CA LEU A 782 11.66 4.35 -9.72
C LEU A 782 11.08 3.79 -11.03
N GLY A 783 10.54 4.65 -11.89
CA GLY A 783 10.12 4.27 -13.23
C GLY A 783 11.24 3.74 -14.12
N GLU A 784 12.51 4.09 -13.87
CA GLU A 784 13.66 3.52 -14.62
C GLU A 784 13.85 2.03 -14.41
N LEU A 785 13.34 1.47 -13.30
CA LEU A 785 13.34 0.04 -13.06
C LEU A 785 12.59 -0.74 -14.14
N GLY A 786 11.72 -0.08 -14.91
CA GLY A 786 10.95 -0.74 -15.97
C GLY A 786 10.09 -1.89 -15.47
N THR A 787 9.75 -1.90 -14.18
CA THR A 787 9.13 -3.02 -13.46
C THR A 787 7.88 -2.53 -12.71
N SER A 788 6.86 -3.38 -12.65
CA SER A 788 5.61 -3.17 -11.93
C SER A 788 5.81 -2.96 -10.42
N HIS A 789 4.79 -2.44 -9.73
CA HIS A 789 4.75 -2.30 -8.26
C HIS A 789 5.81 -1.39 -7.62
N ALA A 790 6.42 -0.49 -8.39
CA ALA A 790 7.30 0.57 -7.88
C ALA A 790 6.49 1.86 -7.58
N TYR A 791 5.70 1.84 -6.51
CA TYR A 791 4.78 2.92 -6.16
C TYR A 791 5.39 3.95 -5.20
N VAL A 792 4.93 5.20 -5.33
CA VAL A 792 5.34 6.31 -4.47
C VAL A 792 4.10 7.08 -3.97
N SER A 793 4.00 7.18 -2.65
CA SER A 793 2.96 7.96 -1.95
C SER A 793 3.60 9.16 -1.21
N PRO A 794 3.20 10.40 -1.53
CA PRO A 794 3.79 11.60 -0.92
C PRO A 794 3.52 11.71 0.59
N ALA A 795 4.46 12.30 1.32
CA ALA A 795 4.35 12.62 2.74
C ALA A 795 3.34 13.76 3.02
N ARG A 796 2.03 13.51 2.93
CA ARG A 796 0.99 14.53 3.18
C ARG A 796 0.65 14.70 4.67
N ARG A 797 1.67 14.84 5.52
CA ARG A 797 1.46 15.06 6.96
C ARG A 797 1.29 16.54 7.24
N ASN A 798 0.06 16.95 7.54
CA ASN A 798 -0.26 18.29 8.06
C ASN A 798 0.18 19.46 7.15
N GLU A 799 0.20 19.27 5.83
CA GLU A 799 0.47 20.35 4.91
C GLU A 799 -0.79 21.18 4.62
N GLY A 800 -0.63 22.49 4.73
CA GLY A 800 -1.73 23.45 4.79
C GLY A 800 -2.26 23.62 6.22
N PRO A 801 -3.04 24.68 6.51
CA PRO A 801 -3.78 24.74 7.77
C PRO A 801 -4.60 23.45 7.92
N PRO A 802 -4.75 22.87 9.14
CA PRO A 802 -5.70 21.78 9.37
C PRO A 802 -7.11 22.31 9.11
N HIS A 803 -7.51 22.30 7.84
CA HIS A 803 -8.84 22.66 7.44
C HIS A 803 -9.73 21.49 7.83
N TYR A 804 -10.90 21.80 8.41
CA TYR A 804 -11.92 20.80 8.68
C TYR A 804 -12.37 20.17 7.34
N GLN A 805 -11.77 19.03 6.99
CA GLN A 805 -12.07 18.27 5.79
C GLN A 805 -12.93 17.07 6.20
N ARG A 806 -14.11 16.97 5.60
CA ARG A 806 -14.99 15.80 5.71
C ARG A 806 -15.31 15.30 4.32
N ALA A 807 -15.62 14.00 4.26
CA ALA A 807 -16.14 13.40 3.04
C ALA A 807 -17.46 14.08 2.62
N ILE A 808 -17.64 14.17 1.31
CA ILE A 808 -18.89 14.61 0.69
C ILE A 808 -19.96 13.54 0.96
N GLY A 809 -21.18 13.98 1.23
CA GLY A 809 -22.31 13.08 1.42
C GLY A 809 -22.90 12.59 0.11
N LEU A 810 -22.85 11.27 -0.12
CA LEU A 810 -23.41 10.61 -1.29
C LEU A 810 -24.74 9.95 -0.96
N LEU A 811 -25.76 10.14 -1.80
CA LEU A 811 -27.13 9.72 -1.50
C LEU A 811 -27.46 8.29 -1.96
N GLY A 812 -26.53 7.60 -2.63
CA GLY A 812 -26.81 6.29 -3.23
C GLY A 812 -27.97 6.34 -4.21
N ALA A 813 -28.06 7.43 -4.98
CA ALA A 813 -29.15 7.72 -5.91
C ALA A 813 -28.65 8.65 -7.03
N ASN A 814 -29.23 8.52 -8.22
CA ASN A 814 -29.00 9.43 -9.33
C ASN A 814 -30.09 10.50 -9.34
N LEU A 815 -29.69 11.76 -9.45
CA LEU A 815 -30.59 12.90 -9.59
C LEU A 815 -30.48 13.50 -10.99
N VAL A 816 -31.55 14.15 -11.44
CA VAL A 816 -31.59 14.91 -12.69
C VAL A 816 -32.34 16.22 -12.46
N CYS A 817 -31.80 17.32 -12.97
CA CYS A 817 -32.48 18.61 -12.97
C CYS A 817 -33.50 18.65 -14.13
N ARG A 818 -34.74 19.01 -13.82
CA ARG A 818 -35.82 19.24 -14.80
C ARG A 818 -36.52 20.54 -14.42
N ASP A 819 -36.54 21.51 -15.33
CA ASP A 819 -37.17 22.82 -15.12
C ASP A 819 -36.73 23.53 -13.81
N GLY A 820 -35.44 23.43 -13.46
CA GLY A 820 -34.89 23.99 -12.22
C GLY A 820 -35.18 23.18 -10.95
N ALA A 821 -35.79 22.00 -11.06
CA ALA A 821 -36.13 21.11 -9.95
C ALA A 821 -35.31 19.81 -9.98
N TRP A 822 -34.67 19.47 -8.86
CA TRP A 822 -33.81 18.29 -8.73
C TRP A 822 -34.61 17.04 -8.37
N THR A 823 -34.82 16.18 -9.36
CA THR A 823 -35.66 14.98 -9.25
C THR A 823 -34.82 13.73 -9.04
N ILE A 824 -35.23 12.84 -8.14
CA ILE A 824 -34.65 11.49 -8.04
C ILE A 824 -34.96 10.74 -9.34
N GLN A 825 -33.95 10.49 -10.14
CA GLN A 825 -34.05 9.65 -11.32
C GLN A 825 -34.12 8.18 -10.92
N ARG A 826 -33.21 7.76 -10.03
CA ARG A 826 -33.09 6.37 -9.60
C ARG A 826 -32.52 6.29 -8.19
N ILE A 827 -33.10 5.43 -7.35
CA ILE A 827 -32.48 5.02 -6.10
C ILE A 827 -31.72 3.71 -6.38
N LEU A 828 -30.43 3.66 -6.04
CA LEU A 828 -29.65 2.46 -6.35
C LEU A 828 -30.13 1.29 -5.47
N PRO A 829 -30.36 0.10 -6.06
CA PRO A 829 -30.70 -1.08 -5.28
C PRO A 829 -29.48 -1.48 -4.43
N GLY A 830 -29.71 -1.75 -3.14
CA GLY A 830 -28.67 -2.28 -2.27
C GLY A 830 -28.58 -3.80 -2.31
N ASP A 831 -27.52 -4.34 -1.72
CA ASP A 831 -27.36 -5.77 -1.46
C ASP A 831 -27.38 -6.03 0.06
N SER A 832 -28.21 -6.96 0.51
CA SER A 832 -28.38 -7.24 1.94
C SER A 832 -27.17 -7.91 2.60
N SER A 833 -26.24 -8.45 1.81
CA SER A 833 -25.06 -9.17 2.29
C SER A 833 -23.78 -8.33 2.28
N ASP A 834 -23.87 -7.05 1.93
CA ASP A 834 -22.78 -6.08 2.01
C ASP A 834 -23.31 -4.84 2.72
N SER A 835 -22.81 -4.59 3.94
CA SER A 835 -23.33 -3.53 4.80
C SER A 835 -23.10 -2.13 4.22
N LYS A 836 -22.09 -1.99 3.34
CA LYS A 836 -21.71 -0.74 2.67
C LYS A 836 -22.49 -0.54 1.38
N ALA A 837 -23.09 -1.59 0.81
CA ALA A 837 -23.88 -1.54 -0.40
C ALA A 837 -25.37 -1.23 -0.13
N ARG A 838 -25.67 -0.14 0.61
CA ARG A 838 -27.06 0.26 0.90
C ARG A 838 -27.28 1.75 0.65
N SER A 839 -28.28 2.07 -0.17
CA SER A 839 -28.72 3.46 -0.35
C SER A 839 -29.30 4.03 0.95
N PRO A 840 -28.85 5.21 1.41
CA PRO A 840 -29.45 5.92 2.56
C PRO A 840 -30.93 6.25 2.38
N LEU A 841 -31.41 6.31 1.14
CA LEU A 841 -32.82 6.57 0.83
C LEU A 841 -33.69 5.30 0.87
N ALA A 842 -33.07 4.10 0.90
CA ALA A 842 -33.81 2.84 0.92
C ALA A 842 -34.63 2.68 2.21
N GLY A 843 -35.93 2.42 2.08
CA GLY A 843 -36.84 2.23 3.22
C GLY A 843 -37.40 3.52 3.83
N THR A 844 -37.01 4.70 3.34
CA THR A 844 -37.52 6.01 3.81
C THR A 844 -38.92 6.34 3.29
N GLY A 845 -39.44 5.56 2.33
CA GLY A 845 -40.69 5.82 1.63
C GLY A 845 -40.59 6.91 0.55
N ILE A 846 -39.40 7.46 0.28
CA ILE A 846 -39.11 8.28 -0.89
C ILE A 846 -39.06 7.38 -2.14
N ARG A 847 -39.55 7.89 -3.27
CA ARG A 847 -39.65 7.15 -4.54
C ARG A 847 -39.00 7.93 -5.67
N GLU A 848 -38.65 7.22 -6.74
CA GLU A 848 -38.24 7.83 -8.00
C GLU A 848 -39.30 8.82 -8.49
N GLY A 849 -38.85 9.93 -9.08
CA GLY A 849 -39.68 11.07 -9.46
C GLY A 849 -39.93 12.10 -8.34
N ALA A 850 -39.55 11.84 -7.08
CA ALA A 850 -39.65 12.85 -6.03
C ALA A 850 -38.61 13.96 -6.23
N VAL A 851 -38.99 15.20 -5.93
CA VAL A 851 -38.15 16.40 -6.07
C VAL A 851 -37.52 16.73 -4.72
N LEU A 852 -36.19 16.80 -4.64
CA LEU A 852 -35.48 17.26 -3.45
C LEU A 852 -35.53 18.79 -3.41
N THR A 853 -36.15 19.34 -2.37
CA THR A 853 -36.38 20.79 -2.24
C THR A 853 -35.48 21.43 -1.20
N HIS A 854 -35.12 20.72 -0.12
CA HIS A 854 -34.27 21.25 0.93
C HIS A 854 -33.30 20.20 1.50
N VAL A 855 -32.13 20.66 1.95
CA VAL A 855 -31.14 19.92 2.76
C VAL A 855 -30.89 20.73 4.02
N ASP A 856 -31.12 20.14 5.20
CA ASP A 856 -31.06 20.81 6.52
C ASP A 856 -31.83 22.14 6.57
N GLY A 857 -33.03 22.14 5.98
CA GLY A 857 -33.89 23.32 5.89
C GLY A 857 -33.41 24.41 4.93
N ARG A 858 -32.27 24.23 4.25
CA ARG A 858 -31.77 25.15 3.21
C ARG A 858 -32.32 24.73 1.84
N PRO A 859 -32.86 25.66 1.03
CA PRO A 859 -33.39 25.32 -0.28
C PRO A 859 -32.27 24.81 -1.20
N VAL A 860 -32.61 23.83 -2.02
CA VAL A 860 -31.73 23.31 -3.07
C VAL A 860 -31.58 24.36 -4.17
N ASP A 861 -30.35 24.61 -4.60
CA ASP A 861 -30.06 25.53 -5.68
C ASP A 861 -30.57 24.97 -7.03
N PRO A 862 -31.28 25.76 -7.86
CA PRO A 862 -31.84 25.27 -9.12
C PRO A 862 -30.77 24.91 -10.17
N VAL A 863 -29.57 25.47 -10.07
CA VAL A 863 -28.45 25.25 -10.99
C VAL A 863 -27.46 24.24 -10.42
N ALA A 864 -26.94 24.49 -9.22
CA ALA A 864 -25.91 23.65 -8.59
C ALA A 864 -26.47 22.41 -7.89
N GLY A 865 -27.78 22.36 -7.63
CA GLY A 865 -28.42 21.23 -6.98
C GLY A 865 -28.05 21.06 -5.50
N PRO A 866 -28.25 19.86 -4.95
CA PRO A 866 -28.03 19.62 -3.52
C PRO A 866 -26.55 19.47 -3.16
N TYR A 867 -25.67 19.28 -4.15
CA TYR A 867 -24.29 18.87 -3.92
C TYR A 867 -23.46 19.85 -3.06
N PRO A 868 -23.56 21.19 -3.23
CA PRO A 868 -22.88 22.12 -2.34
C PRO A 868 -23.29 21.96 -0.88
N LEU A 869 -24.57 21.65 -0.62
CA LEU A 869 -25.11 21.43 0.73
C LEU A 869 -24.67 20.09 1.35
N LEU A 870 -24.13 19.17 0.54
CA LEU A 870 -23.66 17.85 0.97
C LEU A 870 -22.14 17.75 1.15
N THR A 871 -21.38 18.82 0.86
CA THR A 871 -19.90 18.82 0.80
C THR A 871 -19.19 18.24 2.02
N ALA A 872 -19.79 18.30 3.20
CA ALA A 872 -19.22 17.81 4.46
C ALA A 872 -20.21 16.93 5.24
N ALA A 873 -21.16 16.33 4.53
CA ALA A 873 -22.27 15.56 5.10
C ALA A 873 -22.03 14.05 5.14
N GLY A 874 -20.92 13.56 4.57
CA GLY A 874 -20.60 12.12 4.57
C GLY A 874 -20.47 11.59 6.00
N GLY A 875 -21.16 10.48 6.29
CA GLY A 875 -21.15 9.84 7.61
C GLY A 875 -21.82 10.67 8.71
N THR A 876 -22.65 11.66 8.36
CA THR A 876 -23.36 12.52 9.32
C THR A 876 -24.85 12.56 9.04
N THR A 877 -25.67 12.78 10.06
CA THR A 877 -27.12 12.90 9.86
C THR A 877 -27.46 14.21 9.16
N VAL A 878 -28.23 14.14 8.08
CA VAL A 878 -28.84 15.29 7.38
C VAL A 878 -30.34 15.11 7.21
N GLU A 879 -31.10 16.20 7.29
CA GLU A 879 -32.52 16.22 6.95
C GLU A 879 -32.72 16.56 5.47
N LEU A 880 -33.42 15.70 4.74
CA LEU A 880 -33.82 15.94 3.35
C LEU A 880 -35.33 16.16 3.26
N THR A 881 -35.75 17.21 2.54
CA THR A 881 -37.17 17.48 2.27
C THR A 881 -37.51 17.23 0.80
N PHE A 882 -38.46 16.32 0.56
CA PHE A 882 -38.91 15.95 -0.78
C PHE A 882 -40.37 16.34 -1.05
N SER A 883 -40.63 16.82 -2.26
CA SER A 883 -41.99 16.92 -2.81
C SER A 883 -42.30 15.66 -3.63
N PRO A 884 -43.42 14.94 -3.35
CA PRO A 884 -43.76 13.71 -4.06
C PRO A 884 -44.08 13.92 -5.55
N ALA A 885 -43.72 12.96 -6.39
CA ALA A 885 -43.95 13.00 -7.85
C ALA A 885 -45.43 13.18 -8.25
N GLY A 886 -46.36 12.64 -7.47
CA GLY A 886 -47.80 12.65 -7.75
C GLY A 886 -48.59 13.78 -7.08
N GLY A 887 -47.91 14.78 -6.49
CA GLY A 887 -48.54 15.77 -5.61
C GLY A 887 -48.84 15.22 -4.20
N GLY A 888 -49.05 16.12 -3.24
CA GLY A 888 -49.26 15.79 -1.83
C GLY A 888 -48.30 16.53 -0.88
N PRO A 889 -48.39 16.29 0.44
CA PRO A 889 -47.55 16.97 1.42
C PRO A 889 -46.08 16.59 1.28
N SER A 890 -45.18 17.55 1.47
CA SER A 890 -43.74 17.32 1.50
C SER A 890 -43.37 16.31 2.59
N ARG A 891 -42.37 15.47 2.30
CA ARG A 891 -41.83 14.48 3.23
C ARG A 891 -40.46 14.91 3.70
N ARG A 892 -40.24 14.89 5.02
CA ARG A 892 -38.93 15.11 5.63
C ARG A 892 -38.39 13.78 6.11
N VAL A 893 -37.13 13.49 5.78
CA VAL A 893 -36.45 12.26 6.18
C VAL A 893 -35.06 12.61 6.68
N ALA A 894 -34.67 12.07 7.83
CA ALA A 894 -33.31 12.13 8.31
C ALA A 894 -32.56 10.90 7.79
N ILE A 895 -31.41 11.11 7.17
CA ILE A 895 -30.56 10.05 6.62
C ILE A 895 -29.09 10.30 6.97
N MET A 896 -28.25 9.28 6.83
CA MET A 896 -26.80 9.42 6.90
C MET A 896 -26.22 9.18 5.50
N PRO A 897 -25.80 10.22 4.76
CA PRO A 897 -25.19 10.08 3.46
C PRO A 897 -23.91 9.24 3.53
N LEU A 898 -23.65 8.48 2.47
CA LEU A 898 -22.46 7.64 2.35
C LEU A 898 -21.22 8.51 2.18
N VAL A 899 -20.08 8.03 2.71
CA VAL A 899 -18.75 8.60 2.42
C VAL A 899 -18.14 8.02 1.14
N ASP A 900 -18.59 6.83 0.75
CA ASP A 900 -18.24 6.13 -0.48
C ASP A 900 -19.45 5.30 -0.92
N GLU A 901 -19.85 5.43 -2.19
CA GLU A 901 -20.95 4.66 -2.77
C GLU A 901 -20.50 3.62 -3.80
N ARG A 902 -19.18 3.42 -3.97
CA ARG A 902 -18.63 2.39 -4.87
C ARG A 902 -19.13 0.98 -4.52
N PRO A 903 -19.18 0.52 -3.26
CA PRO A 903 -19.73 -0.80 -2.95
C PRO A 903 -21.18 -0.98 -3.43
N LEU A 904 -22.02 0.05 -3.22
CA LEU A 904 -23.41 0.06 -3.70
C LEU A 904 -23.50 0.02 -5.22
N ARG A 905 -22.69 0.82 -5.92
CA ARG A 905 -22.63 0.84 -7.39
C ARG A 905 -22.07 -0.45 -7.97
N TYR A 906 -21.13 -1.06 -7.27
CA TYR A 906 -20.52 -2.33 -7.62
C TYR A 906 -21.55 -3.46 -7.60
N GLN A 907 -22.32 -3.61 -6.52
CA GLN A 907 -23.36 -4.65 -6.45
C GLN A 907 -24.45 -4.45 -7.51
N ASP A 908 -24.89 -3.20 -7.75
CA ASP A 908 -25.82 -2.89 -8.84
C ASP A 908 -25.22 -3.20 -10.23
N TRP A 909 -23.91 -2.98 -10.42
CA TRP A 909 -23.20 -3.33 -11.64
C TRP A 909 -23.13 -4.84 -11.84
N VAL A 910 -22.76 -5.62 -10.82
CA VAL A 910 -22.67 -7.09 -10.88
C VAL A 910 -24.03 -7.70 -11.21
N ALA A 911 -25.09 -7.26 -10.52
CA ALA A 911 -26.45 -7.74 -10.75
C ALA A 911 -26.87 -7.53 -12.22
N LYS A 912 -26.60 -6.33 -12.78
CA LYS A 912 -26.89 -6.04 -14.19
C LYS A 912 -26.10 -6.93 -15.16
N ARG A 913 -24.86 -7.30 -14.85
CA ARG A 913 -24.06 -8.16 -15.76
C ARG A 913 -24.55 -9.60 -15.71
N ARG A 914 -24.93 -10.05 -14.51
CA ARG A 914 -25.62 -11.33 -14.34
C ARG A 914 -26.89 -11.38 -15.17
N ASP A 915 -27.73 -10.35 -15.11
CA ASP A 915 -28.98 -10.30 -15.91
C ASP A 915 -28.72 -10.38 -17.41
N VAL A 916 -27.72 -9.64 -17.91
CA VAL A 916 -27.29 -9.73 -19.33
C VAL A 916 -26.84 -11.14 -19.69
N VAL A 917 -26.01 -11.79 -18.88
CA VAL A 917 -25.56 -13.17 -19.12
C VAL A 917 -26.74 -14.15 -19.10
N ARG A 918 -27.71 -13.95 -18.21
CA ARG A 918 -28.94 -14.76 -18.16
C ARG A 918 -29.78 -14.59 -19.41
N GLU A 919 -29.96 -13.37 -19.88
CA GLU A 919 -30.73 -13.06 -21.09
C GLU A 919 -30.08 -13.69 -22.33
N LEU A 920 -28.79 -13.40 -22.56
CA LEU A 920 -28.04 -13.89 -23.71
C LEU A 920 -27.94 -15.43 -23.76
N SER A 921 -27.85 -16.08 -22.59
CA SER A 921 -27.71 -17.55 -22.51
C SER A 921 -29.04 -18.32 -22.43
N GLY A 922 -30.18 -17.62 -22.35
CA GLY A 922 -31.46 -18.24 -22.00
C GLY A 922 -31.43 -18.93 -20.62
N GLY A 923 -30.68 -18.37 -19.67
CA GLY A 923 -30.55 -18.85 -18.28
C GLY A 923 -29.60 -20.03 -18.06
N LYS A 924 -28.80 -20.41 -19.07
CA LYS A 924 -27.88 -21.56 -19.03
C LYS A 924 -26.49 -21.25 -18.45
N CYS A 925 -26.02 -20.00 -18.57
CA CYS A 925 -24.69 -19.61 -18.11
C CYS A 925 -24.77 -18.88 -16.76
N GLY A 926 -24.07 -19.39 -15.74
CA GLY A 926 -23.73 -18.68 -14.50
C GLY A 926 -22.77 -17.52 -14.74
N TYR A 927 -22.75 -16.55 -13.81
CA TYR A 927 -21.86 -15.39 -13.86
C TYR A 927 -21.29 -15.09 -12.47
N LEU A 928 -19.97 -15.16 -12.36
CA LEU A 928 -19.19 -14.74 -11.20
C LEU A 928 -18.30 -13.58 -11.59
N HIS A 929 -18.26 -12.52 -10.79
CA HIS A 929 -17.28 -11.45 -10.95
C HIS A 929 -16.34 -11.41 -9.74
N ILE A 930 -15.05 -11.24 -9.99
CA ILE A 930 -14.01 -11.20 -8.97
C ILE A 930 -13.26 -9.85 -9.09
N PRO A 931 -13.59 -8.85 -8.24
CA PRO A 931 -13.12 -7.47 -8.38
C PRO A 931 -11.67 -7.23 -7.93
N ASP A 932 -11.16 -8.06 -7.04
CA ASP A 932 -9.76 -8.10 -6.62
C ASP A 932 -9.43 -9.53 -6.19
N LEU A 933 -8.18 -9.78 -5.81
CA LEU A 933 -7.75 -11.04 -5.21
C LEU A 933 -7.30 -10.82 -3.77
N GLY A 934 -8.06 -9.98 -3.05
CA GLY A 934 -7.99 -9.79 -1.61
C GLY A 934 -9.30 -10.16 -0.93
N GLY A 935 -9.52 -9.62 0.27
CA GLY A 935 -10.71 -9.94 1.07
C GLY A 935 -12.04 -9.59 0.39
N SER A 936 -12.08 -8.53 -0.44
CA SER A 936 -13.32 -8.10 -1.11
C SER A 936 -13.69 -9.06 -2.25
N GLY A 937 -12.70 -9.51 -3.01
CA GLY A 937 -12.82 -10.51 -4.05
C GLY A 937 -13.25 -11.86 -3.51
N TRP A 938 -12.65 -12.31 -2.41
CA TRP A 938 -13.05 -13.55 -1.74
C TRP A 938 -14.51 -13.51 -1.30
N ALA A 939 -14.94 -12.38 -0.71
CA ALA A 939 -16.30 -12.20 -0.25
C ALA A 939 -17.29 -12.17 -1.42
N GLN A 940 -17.00 -11.43 -2.49
CA GLN A 940 -17.89 -11.42 -3.67
C GLN A 940 -17.97 -12.79 -4.32
N PHE A 941 -16.82 -13.45 -4.55
CA PHE A 941 -16.77 -14.76 -5.18
C PHE A 941 -17.71 -15.73 -4.45
N ASN A 942 -17.59 -15.84 -3.11
CA ASN A 942 -18.41 -16.73 -2.30
C ASN A 942 -19.87 -16.29 -2.15
N ARG A 943 -20.17 -14.99 -2.28
CA ARG A 943 -21.55 -14.46 -2.27
C ARG A 943 -22.39 -15.08 -3.38
N ASP A 944 -21.78 -15.28 -4.55
CA ASP A 944 -22.48 -15.76 -5.74
C ASP A 944 -22.21 -17.23 -6.07
N LEU A 945 -21.05 -17.77 -5.65
CA LEU A 945 -20.51 -19.09 -6.04
C LEU A 945 -21.57 -20.19 -6.12
N ARG A 946 -22.26 -20.43 -4.99
CA ARG A 946 -23.17 -21.58 -4.80
C ARG A 946 -24.32 -21.60 -5.82
N LEU A 947 -24.87 -20.43 -6.16
CA LEU A 947 -25.99 -20.33 -7.11
C LEU A 947 -25.51 -20.39 -8.57
N GLU A 948 -24.35 -19.81 -8.84
CA GLU A 948 -23.85 -19.62 -10.20
C GLU A 948 -23.23 -20.90 -10.76
N VAL A 949 -22.49 -21.68 -9.95
CA VAL A 949 -21.90 -22.97 -10.39
C VAL A 949 -22.93 -24.08 -10.63
N ALA A 950 -24.14 -23.94 -10.10
CA ALA A 950 -25.24 -24.88 -10.32
C ALA A 950 -25.81 -24.83 -11.75
N ARG A 951 -25.44 -23.80 -12.53
CA ARG A 951 -25.85 -23.60 -13.92
C ARG A 951 -25.05 -24.51 -14.86
N PRO A 952 -25.60 -24.88 -16.04
CA PRO A 952 -24.92 -25.74 -17.00
C PRO A 952 -23.53 -25.28 -17.46
N ALA A 953 -23.31 -23.97 -17.63
CA ALA A 953 -22.01 -23.38 -17.96
C ALA A 953 -21.73 -22.19 -17.03
N LEU A 954 -20.47 -21.76 -16.94
CA LEU A 954 -20.05 -20.69 -16.02
C LEU A 954 -19.18 -19.64 -16.73
N ILE A 955 -19.52 -18.36 -16.56
CA ILE A 955 -18.67 -17.23 -16.90
C ILE A 955 -17.98 -16.74 -15.62
N VAL A 956 -16.65 -16.65 -15.65
CA VAL A 956 -15.83 -16.09 -14.57
C VAL A 956 -15.20 -14.80 -15.06
N ASP A 957 -15.71 -13.68 -14.59
CA ASP A 957 -15.30 -12.33 -15.00
C ASP A 957 -14.26 -11.77 -14.02
N VAL A 958 -13.01 -11.67 -14.48
CA VAL A 958 -11.88 -11.06 -13.76
C VAL A 958 -11.44 -9.74 -14.40
N ARG A 959 -12.27 -9.15 -15.27
CA ARG A 959 -12.00 -7.84 -15.87
C ARG A 959 -11.87 -6.76 -14.82
N GLY A 960 -10.79 -6.00 -14.90
CA GLY A 960 -10.46 -4.97 -13.92
C GLY A 960 -10.22 -5.47 -12.49
N ASN A 961 -9.87 -6.75 -12.34
CA ASN A 961 -9.38 -7.28 -11.08
C ASN A 961 -8.11 -6.54 -10.63
N ALA A 962 -8.14 -5.96 -9.42
CA ALA A 962 -7.05 -5.13 -8.91
C ALA A 962 -5.84 -5.92 -8.33
N GLY A 963 -5.84 -7.25 -8.42
CA GLY A 963 -4.79 -8.11 -7.85
C GLY A 963 -4.94 -8.37 -6.36
N GLY A 964 -3.91 -8.98 -5.76
CA GLY A 964 -3.92 -9.41 -4.36
C GLY A 964 -3.02 -10.62 -4.14
N HIS A 965 -3.52 -11.65 -3.46
CA HIS A 965 -2.73 -12.84 -3.10
C HIS A 965 -3.58 -14.12 -2.90
N ILE A 966 -4.81 -14.18 -3.41
CA ILE A 966 -5.73 -15.32 -3.19
C ILE A 966 -6.08 -16.10 -4.46
N SER A 967 -5.45 -15.81 -5.60
CA SER A 967 -5.75 -16.51 -6.87
C SER A 967 -5.73 -18.02 -6.72
N GLU A 968 -4.76 -18.57 -5.98
CA GLU A 968 -4.65 -20.01 -5.69
C GLU A 968 -5.90 -20.58 -5.02
N LEU A 969 -6.50 -19.85 -4.07
CA LEU A 969 -7.73 -20.29 -3.38
C LEU A 969 -8.93 -20.31 -4.33
N VAL A 970 -9.02 -19.34 -5.25
CA VAL A 970 -10.08 -19.30 -6.26
C VAL A 970 -9.90 -20.44 -7.26
N VAL A 971 -8.67 -20.65 -7.75
CA VAL A 971 -8.32 -21.72 -8.67
C VAL A 971 -8.66 -23.08 -8.07
N GLU A 972 -8.31 -23.34 -6.80
CA GLU A 972 -8.63 -24.59 -6.10
C GLU A 972 -10.14 -24.91 -6.15
N LYS A 973 -11.02 -23.90 -5.99
CA LYS A 973 -12.48 -24.08 -6.08
C LYS A 973 -12.93 -24.37 -7.51
N LEU A 974 -12.41 -23.61 -8.49
CA LEU A 974 -12.85 -23.71 -9.88
C LEU A 974 -12.33 -24.96 -10.58
N THR A 975 -11.23 -25.57 -10.11
CA THR A 975 -10.70 -26.83 -10.64
C THR A 975 -11.42 -28.08 -10.13
N ARG A 976 -12.36 -27.95 -9.19
CA ARG A 976 -13.11 -29.10 -8.66
C ARG A 976 -13.97 -29.74 -9.75
N THR A 977 -13.98 -31.07 -9.79
CA THR A 977 -14.80 -31.86 -10.72
C THR A 977 -15.91 -32.58 -9.96
N ILE A 978 -17.12 -32.63 -10.52
CA ILE A 978 -18.22 -33.43 -9.95
C ILE A 978 -17.89 -34.91 -10.13
N LEU A 979 -17.69 -35.61 -9.01
CA LEU A 979 -17.39 -37.05 -8.99
C LEU A 979 -18.61 -37.93 -8.75
N GLY A 980 -19.70 -37.35 -8.22
CA GLY A 980 -20.92 -38.06 -7.89
C GLY A 980 -22.00 -37.14 -7.34
N TRP A 981 -23.09 -37.71 -6.82
CA TRP A 981 -24.17 -36.96 -6.20
C TRP A 981 -24.77 -37.66 -4.99
N ASP A 982 -25.13 -36.87 -3.98
CA ASP A 982 -25.97 -37.29 -2.86
C ASP A 982 -27.44 -37.08 -3.21
N LEU A 983 -28.18 -38.19 -3.34
CA LEU A 983 -29.62 -38.18 -3.54
C LEU A 983 -30.34 -38.27 -2.17
N THR A 984 -30.80 -37.13 -1.67
CA THR A 984 -31.57 -37.09 -0.42
C THR A 984 -33.06 -37.18 -0.70
N ARG A 985 -33.77 -38.08 0.00
CA ARG A 985 -35.23 -38.25 -0.12
C ARG A 985 -35.93 -36.90 0.12
N ASN A 986 -36.77 -36.49 -0.83
CA ASN A 986 -37.51 -35.21 -0.82
C ASN A 986 -36.64 -33.94 -0.88
N ALA A 987 -35.39 -34.03 -1.37
CA ALA A 987 -34.55 -32.87 -1.65
C ALA A 987 -33.90 -32.99 -3.05
N GLN A 988 -33.36 -31.88 -3.56
CA GLN A 988 -32.59 -31.91 -4.80
C GLN A 988 -31.24 -32.60 -4.58
N ALA A 989 -30.71 -33.21 -5.64
CA ALA A 989 -29.39 -33.83 -5.62
C ALA A 989 -28.31 -32.79 -5.33
N VAL A 990 -27.33 -33.14 -4.49
CA VAL A 990 -26.15 -32.30 -4.21
C VAL A 990 -24.94 -32.99 -4.83
N SER A 991 -24.07 -32.24 -5.52
CA SER A 991 -22.86 -32.83 -6.11
C SER A 991 -21.82 -33.17 -5.04
N TYR A 992 -21.20 -34.34 -5.17
CA TYR A 992 -20.00 -34.70 -4.43
C TYR A 992 -18.79 -34.03 -5.08
N ALA A 993 -18.00 -33.32 -4.26
CA ALA A 993 -17.33 -32.05 -4.55
C ALA A 993 -18.31 -30.86 -4.64
N SER A 994 -18.75 -30.37 -3.47
CA SER A 994 -19.60 -29.18 -3.36
C SER A 994 -18.98 -27.98 -4.07
N ASN A 995 -19.83 -27.19 -4.74
CA ASN A 995 -19.47 -25.99 -5.51
C ASN A 995 -18.57 -26.23 -6.74
N ALA A 996 -18.42 -27.48 -7.20
CA ALA A 996 -17.77 -27.75 -8.48
C ALA A 996 -18.60 -27.23 -9.67
N PRO A 997 -18.00 -26.58 -10.68
CA PRO A 997 -18.68 -26.26 -11.93
C PRO A 997 -19.27 -27.52 -12.59
N ARG A 998 -20.50 -27.43 -13.10
CA ARG A 998 -21.16 -28.58 -13.74
C ARG A 998 -20.71 -28.84 -15.18
N GLY A 999 -20.23 -27.82 -15.87
CA GLY A 999 -19.87 -27.87 -17.28
C GLY A 999 -18.80 -26.84 -17.61
N PRO A 1000 -18.69 -26.43 -18.88
CA PRO A 1000 -17.61 -25.55 -19.33
C PRO A 1000 -17.56 -24.21 -18.57
N VAL A 1001 -16.32 -23.77 -18.32
CA VAL A 1001 -16.01 -22.47 -17.74
C VAL A 1001 -15.36 -21.59 -18.80
N VAL A 1002 -15.73 -20.31 -18.88
CA VAL A 1002 -15.11 -19.31 -19.75
C VAL A 1002 -14.70 -18.12 -18.87
N ALA A 1003 -13.44 -17.69 -18.98
CA ALA A 1003 -12.93 -16.54 -18.23
C ALA A 1003 -13.00 -15.26 -19.08
N LEU A 1004 -13.19 -14.12 -18.42
CA LEU A 1004 -13.06 -12.79 -19.02
C LEU A 1004 -11.93 -12.02 -18.38
N ALA A 1005 -11.04 -11.45 -19.17
CA ALA A 1005 -9.95 -10.59 -18.71
C ALA A 1005 -9.79 -9.37 -19.63
N ASP A 1006 -9.27 -8.28 -19.10
CA ASP A 1006 -8.99 -7.07 -19.87
C ASP A 1006 -7.69 -6.39 -19.39
N GLU A 1007 -7.34 -5.26 -20.00
CA GLU A 1007 -6.12 -4.53 -19.67
C GLU A 1007 -6.04 -4.03 -18.22
N ALA A 1008 -7.17 -4.01 -17.50
CA ALA A 1008 -7.23 -3.62 -16.11
C ALA A 1008 -7.14 -4.82 -15.14
N THR A 1009 -7.20 -6.06 -15.65
CA THR A 1009 -6.90 -7.27 -14.88
C THR A 1009 -5.40 -7.27 -14.53
N SER A 1010 -5.08 -7.12 -13.24
CA SER A 1010 -3.74 -6.73 -12.78
C SER A 1010 -3.16 -7.64 -11.70
N SER A 1011 -1.84 -7.82 -11.69
CA SER A 1011 -1.08 -8.48 -10.62
C SER A 1011 -1.49 -9.92 -10.40
N ASP A 1012 -1.99 -10.31 -9.23
CA ASP A 1012 -2.55 -11.66 -9.03
C ASP A 1012 -3.70 -11.96 -10.03
N GLY A 1013 -4.31 -10.92 -10.63
CA GLY A 1013 -5.25 -11.01 -11.76
C GLY A 1013 -4.59 -11.53 -13.05
N ASP A 1014 -3.36 -11.12 -13.33
CA ASP A 1014 -2.54 -11.71 -14.39
C ASP A 1014 -2.26 -13.19 -14.07
N MET A 1015 -1.92 -13.50 -12.81
CA MET A 1015 -1.58 -14.85 -12.35
C MET A 1015 -2.76 -15.83 -12.47
N ILE A 1016 -3.98 -15.44 -12.05
CA ILE A 1016 -5.17 -16.29 -12.23
C ILE A 1016 -5.48 -16.51 -13.72
N THR A 1017 -5.29 -15.48 -14.56
CA THR A 1017 -5.49 -15.60 -16.02
C THR A 1017 -4.49 -16.58 -16.63
N ALA A 1018 -3.23 -16.51 -16.23
CA ALA A 1018 -2.21 -17.50 -16.62
C ALA A 1018 -2.58 -18.92 -16.13
N ALA A 1019 -3.03 -19.06 -14.88
CA ALA A 1019 -3.43 -20.34 -14.30
C ALA A 1019 -4.60 -20.99 -15.05
N PHE A 1020 -5.61 -20.22 -15.47
CA PHE A 1020 -6.72 -20.72 -16.30
C PHE A 1020 -6.23 -21.43 -17.57
N ARG A 1021 -5.23 -20.85 -18.24
CA ARG A 1021 -4.63 -21.40 -19.47
C ARG A 1021 -3.72 -22.59 -19.17
N LEU A 1022 -2.84 -22.47 -18.18
CA LEU A 1022 -1.89 -23.53 -17.78
C LEU A 1022 -2.62 -24.81 -17.33
N LEU A 1023 -3.69 -24.66 -16.55
CA LEU A 1023 -4.50 -25.76 -16.04
C LEU A 1023 -5.61 -26.21 -17.01
N LYS A 1024 -5.74 -25.54 -18.17
CA LYS A 1024 -6.75 -25.84 -19.20
C LYS A 1024 -8.18 -25.84 -18.64
N MET A 1025 -8.49 -24.90 -17.76
CA MET A 1025 -9.80 -24.78 -17.13
C MET A 1025 -10.89 -24.35 -18.12
N GLY A 1026 -10.50 -23.58 -19.14
CA GLY A 1026 -11.38 -23.03 -20.16
C GLY A 1026 -10.70 -21.89 -20.92
N PRO A 1027 -11.30 -21.40 -22.02
CA PRO A 1027 -10.74 -20.29 -22.78
C PRO A 1027 -10.90 -18.96 -22.04
N VAL A 1028 -9.95 -18.06 -22.25
CA VAL A 1028 -9.99 -16.65 -21.82
C VAL A 1028 -10.45 -15.78 -22.99
N VAL A 1029 -11.46 -14.93 -22.76
CA VAL A 1029 -12.00 -13.99 -23.75
C VAL A 1029 -11.77 -12.55 -23.30
N GLY A 1030 -11.33 -11.66 -24.19
CA GLY A 1030 -11.21 -10.24 -23.88
C GLY A 1030 -9.94 -9.60 -24.43
N GLN A 1031 -9.18 -8.91 -23.59
CA GLN A 1031 -7.95 -8.22 -23.98
C GLN A 1031 -6.76 -8.74 -23.16
N ARG A 1032 -5.54 -8.45 -23.64
CA ARG A 1032 -4.30 -8.70 -22.90
C ARG A 1032 -4.37 -8.02 -21.53
N THR A 1033 -3.93 -8.74 -20.50
CA THR A 1033 -3.94 -8.24 -19.11
C THR A 1033 -2.85 -7.20 -18.84
N TRP A 1034 -2.87 -6.57 -17.67
CA TRP A 1034 -1.99 -5.45 -17.31
C TRP A 1034 -0.50 -5.81 -17.36
N GLY A 1035 -0.12 -7.03 -16.98
CA GLY A 1035 1.24 -7.53 -17.10
C GLY A 1035 2.20 -7.05 -16.05
N GLY A 1036 1.77 -6.94 -14.79
CA GLY A 1036 2.68 -6.61 -13.69
C GLY A 1036 2.67 -7.71 -12.64
N VAL A 1037 3.69 -8.57 -12.57
CA VAL A 1037 3.73 -9.74 -11.66
C VAL A 1037 5.00 -9.80 -10.81
N VAL A 1038 5.71 -8.68 -10.66
CA VAL A 1038 6.75 -8.52 -9.65
C VAL A 1038 6.15 -7.91 -8.39
N GLY A 1039 5.68 -8.77 -7.49
CA GLY A 1039 5.00 -8.37 -6.26
C GLY A 1039 5.91 -7.58 -5.31
N MET A 1040 5.31 -6.78 -4.44
CA MET A 1040 6.01 -6.05 -3.37
C MET A 1040 5.88 -6.78 -2.03
N THR A 1041 6.85 -6.59 -1.13
CA THR A 1041 6.71 -6.97 0.29
C THR A 1041 6.72 -5.72 1.15
N GLY A 1042 5.60 -5.42 1.79
CA GLY A 1042 5.49 -4.27 2.70
C GLY A 1042 5.57 -2.90 2.02
N ARG A 1043 5.61 -1.85 2.83
CA ARG A 1043 5.82 -0.45 2.41
C ARG A 1043 6.99 0.11 3.21
N HIS A 1044 7.89 0.80 2.54
CA HIS A 1044 9.04 1.46 3.19
C HIS A 1044 8.74 2.93 3.38
N ARG A 1045 8.92 3.43 4.61
CA ARG A 1045 8.70 4.84 4.95
C ARG A 1045 10.05 5.57 5.12
N LEU A 1046 10.27 6.59 4.29
CA LEU A 1046 11.47 7.43 4.26
C LEU A 1046 11.46 8.45 5.41
N GLY A 1047 12.59 9.13 5.64
CA GLY A 1047 12.76 10.11 6.71
C GLY A 1047 11.74 11.25 6.70
N ASP A 1048 11.36 11.76 5.52
CA ASP A 1048 10.35 12.81 5.35
C ASP A 1048 8.90 12.30 5.55
N GLY A 1049 8.71 10.98 5.64
CA GLY A 1049 7.43 10.30 5.73
C GLY A 1049 6.86 9.82 4.40
N THR A 1050 7.55 10.04 3.27
CA THR A 1050 7.15 9.50 1.96
C THR A 1050 7.21 7.98 2.01
N SER A 1051 6.27 7.32 1.34
CA SER A 1051 6.22 5.85 1.31
C SER A 1051 6.49 5.33 -0.09
N ILE A 1052 7.40 4.36 -0.20
CA ILE A 1052 7.74 3.65 -1.43
C ILE A 1052 7.47 2.15 -1.29
N THR A 1053 7.28 1.47 -2.43
CA THR A 1053 7.23 0.01 -2.53
C THR A 1053 8.36 -0.47 -3.43
N VAL A 1054 8.93 -1.63 -3.11
CA VAL A 1054 10.01 -2.24 -3.90
C VAL A 1054 9.47 -3.47 -4.63
N PRO A 1055 9.69 -3.59 -5.96
CA PRO A 1055 9.42 -4.82 -6.70
C PRO A 1055 10.39 -5.92 -6.26
N MET A 1056 9.92 -6.84 -5.41
CA MET A 1056 10.76 -7.78 -4.66
C MET A 1056 10.49 -9.25 -5.02
N ASN A 1057 9.26 -9.59 -5.39
CA ASN A 1057 8.82 -10.97 -5.58
C ASN A 1057 8.39 -11.21 -7.04
N ALA A 1058 9.34 -11.52 -7.93
CA ALA A 1058 9.03 -11.82 -9.31
C ALA A 1058 8.34 -13.20 -9.46
N ALA A 1059 7.21 -13.22 -10.16
CA ALA A 1059 6.54 -14.47 -10.53
C ALA A 1059 7.18 -15.09 -11.79
N TRP A 1060 7.36 -16.41 -11.77
CA TRP A 1060 7.82 -17.21 -12.90
C TRP A 1060 6.86 -18.37 -13.16
N PHE A 1061 6.57 -18.64 -14.42
CA PHE A 1061 5.69 -19.73 -14.83
C PHE A 1061 6.34 -20.56 -15.94
N ASP A 1062 6.16 -21.89 -15.93
CA ASP A 1062 6.82 -22.80 -16.89
C ASP A 1062 6.64 -22.41 -18.37
N THR A 1063 5.44 -22.00 -18.77
CA THR A 1063 5.16 -21.60 -20.15
C THR A 1063 5.59 -20.17 -20.49
N TYR A 1064 5.65 -19.27 -19.50
CA TYR A 1064 5.88 -17.84 -19.72
C TYR A 1064 7.29 -17.38 -19.33
N GLY A 1065 8.02 -18.19 -18.56
CA GLY A 1065 9.18 -17.71 -17.82
C GLY A 1065 8.84 -16.48 -16.98
N TRP A 1066 9.63 -15.42 -17.13
CA TRP A 1066 9.42 -14.11 -16.51
C TRP A 1066 8.53 -13.18 -17.36
N SER A 1067 8.11 -13.60 -18.56
CA SER A 1067 7.59 -12.69 -19.58
C SER A 1067 6.17 -12.18 -19.33
N VAL A 1068 5.50 -12.61 -18.26
CA VAL A 1068 4.22 -12.00 -17.89
C VAL A 1068 4.46 -10.56 -17.41
N GLU A 1069 5.59 -10.32 -16.73
CA GLU A 1069 6.00 -8.97 -16.33
C GLU A 1069 6.26 -8.12 -17.58
N ASN A 1070 5.75 -6.89 -17.54
CA ASN A 1070 5.77 -5.92 -18.61
C ASN A 1070 5.10 -6.36 -19.93
N HIS A 1071 4.25 -7.39 -19.92
CA HIS A 1071 3.54 -7.86 -21.12
C HIS A 1071 2.09 -8.26 -20.83
N GLY A 1072 1.86 -9.11 -19.82
CA GLY A 1072 0.55 -9.67 -19.50
C GLY A 1072 0.28 -11.00 -20.18
N VAL A 1073 -0.95 -11.48 -20.02
CA VAL A 1073 -1.43 -12.76 -20.54
C VAL A 1073 -2.36 -12.49 -21.71
N GLU A 1074 -2.06 -13.09 -22.86
CA GLU A 1074 -2.92 -13.00 -24.02
C GLU A 1074 -4.20 -13.82 -23.83
N PRO A 1075 -5.37 -13.29 -24.26
CA PRO A 1075 -6.60 -14.07 -24.30
C PRO A 1075 -6.54 -15.13 -25.41
N ASP A 1076 -7.34 -16.19 -25.28
CA ASP A 1076 -7.52 -17.18 -26.35
C ASP A 1076 -8.45 -16.66 -27.46
N VAL A 1077 -9.38 -15.76 -27.11
CA VAL A 1077 -10.26 -15.05 -28.04
C VAL A 1077 -10.22 -13.55 -27.73
N GLU A 1078 -9.67 -12.78 -28.66
CA GLU A 1078 -9.63 -11.32 -28.54
C GLU A 1078 -11.04 -10.73 -28.73
N ALA A 1079 -11.48 -9.92 -27.76
CA ALA A 1079 -12.74 -9.18 -27.81
C ALA A 1079 -12.56 -7.82 -27.12
N LEU A 1080 -13.02 -6.75 -27.76
CA LEU A 1080 -12.91 -5.37 -27.27
C LEU A 1080 -14.28 -4.70 -27.28
N ARG A 1081 -14.58 -3.92 -26.23
CA ARG A 1081 -15.74 -3.01 -26.22
C ARG A 1081 -15.29 -1.60 -26.58
N THR A 1082 -15.52 -1.22 -27.83
CA THR A 1082 -15.12 0.08 -28.39
C THR A 1082 -15.91 1.24 -27.81
N PRO A 1083 -15.45 2.50 -27.95
CA PRO A 1083 -16.24 3.67 -27.55
C PRO A 1083 -17.63 3.74 -28.20
N LEU A 1084 -17.79 3.23 -29.42
CA LEU A 1084 -19.09 3.15 -30.09
C LEU A 1084 -19.99 2.07 -29.47
N ASP A 1085 -19.44 0.91 -29.10
CA ASP A 1085 -20.19 -0.11 -28.35
C ASP A 1085 -20.70 0.44 -27.01
N TRP A 1086 -19.91 1.29 -26.34
CA TRP A 1086 -20.35 1.97 -25.12
C TRP A 1086 -21.47 2.96 -25.38
N ALA A 1087 -21.32 3.81 -26.40
CA ALA A 1087 -22.32 4.82 -26.75
C ALA A 1087 -23.66 4.21 -27.17
N GLU A 1088 -23.62 3.06 -27.86
CA GLU A 1088 -24.81 2.33 -28.31
C GLU A 1088 -25.33 1.33 -27.27
N GLY A 1089 -24.64 1.14 -26.15
CA GLY A 1089 -25.06 0.24 -25.07
C GLY A 1089 -24.86 -1.25 -25.36
N ARG A 1090 -24.02 -1.62 -26.33
CA ARG A 1090 -23.70 -3.02 -26.67
C ARG A 1090 -22.79 -3.69 -25.64
N TYR A 1091 -22.95 -5.00 -25.43
CA TYR A 1091 -22.15 -5.81 -24.49
C TYR A 1091 -21.19 -6.79 -25.20
N ALA A 1092 -20.48 -6.33 -26.23
CA ALA A 1092 -19.69 -7.16 -27.17
C ALA A 1092 -18.88 -8.30 -26.51
N VAL A 1093 -18.04 -7.99 -25.51
CA VAL A 1093 -17.21 -9.01 -24.83
C VAL A 1093 -18.04 -10.09 -24.09
N LEU A 1094 -19.17 -9.71 -23.48
CA LEU A 1094 -20.06 -10.67 -22.82
C LEU A 1094 -20.82 -11.52 -23.84
N ASP A 1095 -21.21 -10.93 -24.96
CA ASP A 1095 -21.89 -11.64 -26.05
C ASP A 1095 -21.01 -12.76 -26.62
N ASP A 1096 -19.76 -12.45 -26.95
CA ASP A 1096 -18.80 -13.43 -27.46
C ASP A 1096 -18.51 -14.54 -26.45
N ALA A 1097 -18.32 -14.20 -25.18
CA ALA A 1097 -18.06 -15.20 -24.14
C ALA A 1097 -19.27 -16.10 -23.85
N VAL A 1098 -20.50 -15.55 -23.85
CA VAL A 1098 -21.71 -16.36 -23.69
C VAL A 1098 -21.90 -17.29 -24.88
N ARG A 1099 -21.70 -16.81 -26.11
CA ARG A 1099 -21.76 -17.64 -27.31
C ARG A 1099 -20.76 -18.79 -27.24
N LEU A 1100 -19.49 -18.49 -26.90
CA LEU A 1100 -18.45 -19.50 -26.73
C LEU A 1100 -18.82 -20.53 -25.64
N ALA A 1101 -19.34 -20.07 -24.50
CA ALA A 1101 -19.77 -20.97 -23.42
C ALA A 1101 -20.91 -21.90 -23.85
N LEU A 1102 -21.86 -21.40 -24.66
CA LEU A 1102 -22.96 -22.22 -25.20
C LEU A 1102 -22.46 -23.24 -26.23
N ASP A 1103 -21.52 -22.86 -27.09
CA ASP A 1103 -20.90 -23.75 -28.08
C ASP A 1103 -20.12 -24.87 -27.36
N LEU A 1104 -19.34 -24.51 -26.34
CA LEU A 1104 -18.64 -25.49 -25.50
C LEU A 1104 -19.61 -26.40 -24.75
N LEU A 1105 -20.72 -25.87 -24.23
CA LEU A 1105 -21.73 -26.66 -23.53
C LEU A 1105 -22.44 -27.65 -24.46
N ALA A 1106 -22.62 -27.30 -25.73
CA ALA A 1106 -23.16 -28.21 -26.73
C ALA A 1106 -22.19 -29.36 -27.04
N ALA A 1107 -20.88 -29.08 -27.08
CA ALA A 1107 -19.84 -30.08 -27.29
C ALA A 1107 -19.57 -30.94 -26.05
N HIS A 1108 -19.65 -30.35 -24.86
CA HIS A 1108 -19.34 -30.96 -23.57
C HIS A 1108 -20.50 -30.70 -22.59
N PRO A 1109 -21.54 -31.55 -22.59
CA PRO A 1109 -22.73 -31.35 -21.76
C PRO A 1109 -22.41 -31.31 -20.27
N ALA A 1110 -23.14 -30.46 -19.54
CA ALA A 1110 -23.01 -30.36 -18.10
C ALA A 1110 -23.36 -31.68 -17.39
N ALA A 1111 -22.65 -31.99 -16.32
CA ALA A 1111 -22.95 -33.13 -15.46
C ALA A 1111 -24.36 -33.04 -14.86
N THR A 1112 -25.11 -34.14 -14.90
CA THR A 1112 -26.50 -34.24 -14.40
C THR A 1112 -26.66 -35.39 -13.42
N PRO A 1113 -27.39 -35.21 -12.30
CA PRO A 1113 -27.59 -36.29 -11.34
C PRO A 1113 -28.30 -37.51 -11.94
N PRO A 1114 -28.02 -38.72 -11.45
CA PRO A 1114 -28.69 -39.93 -11.90
C PRO A 1114 -30.17 -39.95 -11.48
N SER A 1115 -30.98 -40.74 -12.18
CA SER A 1115 -32.33 -41.09 -11.77
C SER A 1115 -32.34 -42.31 -10.85
N TYR A 1116 -33.50 -42.63 -10.28
CA TYR A 1116 -33.70 -43.86 -9.50
C TYR A 1116 -33.89 -45.12 -10.35
N ASP A 1117 -33.80 -45.04 -11.69
CA ASP A 1117 -34.11 -46.16 -12.59
C ASP A 1117 -33.14 -47.34 -12.44
N THR A 1118 -31.94 -47.08 -11.91
CA THR A 1118 -30.89 -48.08 -11.66
C THR A 1118 -30.71 -48.40 -10.17
N ALA A 1119 -31.61 -47.90 -9.31
CA ALA A 1119 -31.56 -48.22 -7.88
C ALA A 1119 -31.76 -49.73 -7.65
N PRO A 1120 -31.07 -50.33 -6.66
CA PRO A 1120 -31.16 -51.77 -6.42
C PRO A 1120 -32.60 -52.18 -6.07
N ASP A 1121 -33.08 -53.24 -6.73
CA ASP A 1121 -34.34 -53.87 -6.40
C ASP A 1121 -34.18 -54.76 -5.15
N LEU A 1122 -34.61 -54.23 -4.01
CA LEU A 1122 -34.54 -54.93 -2.72
C LEU A 1122 -35.80 -55.78 -2.44
N ARG A 1123 -36.63 -56.08 -3.45
CA ARG A 1123 -37.73 -57.05 -3.30
C ARG A 1123 -37.16 -58.39 -2.86
N ARG A 1124 -37.79 -59.01 -1.86
CA ARG A 1124 -37.41 -60.35 -1.39
C ARG A 1124 -37.49 -61.33 -2.57
N PRO A 1125 -36.45 -62.15 -2.84
CA PRO A 1125 -36.51 -63.14 -3.90
C PRO A 1125 -37.64 -64.15 -3.62
N PRO A 1126 -38.30 -64.69 -4.65
CA PRO A 1126 -39.28 -65.76 -4.46
C PRO A 1126 -38.59 -66.97 -3.82
N LEU A 1127 -39.32 -67.66 -2.94
CA LEU A 1127 -38.85 -68.95 -2.44
C LEU A 1127 -38.66 -69.91 -3.62
N PRO A 1128 -37.58 -70.72 -3.64
CA PRO A 1128 -37.43 -71.75 -4.65
C PRO A 1128 -38.64 -72.71 -4.63
N PRO A 1129 -39.00 -73.31 -5.78
CA PRO A 1129 -40.07 -74.30 -5.84
C PRO A 1129 -39.84 -75.41 -4.81
N ARG A 1130 -40.93 -75.87 -4.18
CA ARG A 1130 -40.88 -77.02 -3.27
C ARG A 1130 -40.62 -78.32 -3.99
#